data_AF-A0A329SW87-F1
#
_entry.id   AF-A0A329SW87-F1
#
_cell.length_a   1.000
_cell.length_b   1.000
_cell.length_c   1.000
_cell.angle_alpha   90.00
_cell.angle_beta   90.00
_cell.angle_gamma   90.00
#
_symmetry.space_group_name_H-M   'P 1'
#
loop_
_entity.id
_entity.type
_entity.pdbx_description
1 polymer ?
#
loop_
_entity_poly.entity_id
_entity_poly.type
_entity_poly.pdbx_seq_one_letter_code
_entity_poly.pdbx_strand_id
1 'polypeptide(L)'
;MTAGLAVLVALSVLLFVGAIVMLLFFCRRIQVQRERESLVFIQEPTDVYREELNDSFMEQALWRCGVCKFLNHPERKLCDLCQTLRGAERDVAGSKKHSRSSFSRGSLSSNSTQRMGRIGETEAFSSAQADDAIGGSFGRPSFEFSRKPKSSNKMSKLQLAASRRQQWKRMPTTDGLHRWVRQQSARRQSRAGQRDSMESDPGGRMSLNRYLDATERDSNLSIGYIRVRDSLGRLVLNESDVVATDFHYRINILDGAGSSELIMNLEGVHNLPFPDKIRWFSTEIHRLWLPWESGHAELVVRRDHLLQDSFELVAAMKPYQLRQRWRVVFDGEPALDAGGVMREWFTLLFAELFDPGFGLFVSTVGDERSYWINASSDLLLGEEEHLAYFEFAGRLVGKAILEEHLMPVHLALPFLKHILGVPISFSDLQFLDDEIYNSALMVKKIDDIEPLCLDFTATRIVDGKPEIVELVEGGANIDVTRENRSRYLDALFKYHVLGSVSDQLLSFLTALYDVVPEGLLKLFDYQELELLMCGVPSIDVEDWKKHTDFKFFTHNFPTELELNNIEWFWEVVEDMRNEDRVRLLQFATGTSRVPAQGFKGLISSDGRVRRFNVAFAGANQSFLFPKAHTCFNRLDLPIYNSKVVLAEYVNLIVQMDITGFTIE
;
A
#
# COMPACT_ATOMS: atom_id res chain seq x y z
N MET A 1 -29.50 -34.59 -69.59
CA MET A 1 -29.20 -33.32 -68.90
C MET A 1 -27.73 -33.04 -69.04
N THR A 2 -27.42 -31.96 -69.74
CA THR A 2 -26.11 -31.65 -70.34
C THR A 2 -25.13 -31.09 -69.31
N ALA A 3 -23.83 -31.30 -69.52
CA ALA A 3 -22.74 -30.80 -68.68
C ALA A 3 -22.83 -29.29 -68.35
N GLY A 4 -23.51 -28.50 -69.20
CA GLY A 4 -23.79 -27.08 -68.94
C GLY A 4 -24.68 -26.82 -67.72
N LEU A 5 -25.62 -27.72 -67.39
CA LEU A 5 -26.48 -27.56 -66.21
C LEU A 5 -25.69 -27.77 -64.91
N ALA A 6 -24.74 -28.72 -64.90
CA ALA A 6 -23.88 -28.98 -63.76
C ALA A 6 -22.93 -27.81 -63.48
N VAL A 7 -22.38 -27.18 -64.53
CA VAL A 7 -21.53 -25.99 -64.40
C VAL A 7 -22.30 -24.79 -63.88
N LEU A 8 -23.54 -24.58 -64.35
CA LEU A 8 -24.43 -23.51 -63.86
C LEU A 8 -24.79 -23.70 -62.38
N VAL A 9 -25.06 -24.94 -61.95
CA VAL A 9 -25.33 -25.24 -60.54
C VAL A 9 -24.07 -25.07 -59.68
N ALA A 10 -22.90 -25.46 -60.17
CA ALA A 10 -21.64 -25.24 -59.45
C ALA A 10 -21.31 -23.75 -59.27
N LEU A 11 -21.53 -22.94 -60.31
CA LEU A 11 -21.34 -21.48 -60.26
C LEU A 11 -22.36 -20.80 -59.32
N SER A 12 -23.62 -21.25 -59.31
CA SER A 12 -24.63 -20.69 -58.40
C SER A 12 -24.33 -21.04 -56.95
N VAL A 13 -23.85 -22.26 -56.67
CA VAL A 13 -23.40 -22.66 -55.32
C VAL A 13 -22.18 -21.85 -54.89
N LEU A 14 -21.19 -21.63 -55.76
CA LEU A 14 -20.03 -20.80 -55.45
C LEU A 14 -20.39 -19.34 -55.14
N LEU A 15 -21.29 -18.75 -55.93
CA LEU A 15 -21.79 -17.39 -55.67
C LEU A 15 -22.58 -17.31 -54.36
N PHE A 16 -23.39 -18.33 -54.05
CA PHE A 16 -24.16 -18.40 -52.81
C PHE A 16 -23.26 -18.54 -51.58
N VAL A 17 -22.24 -19.41 -51.65
CA VAL A 17 -21.24 -19.56 -50.57
C VAL A 17 -20.43 -18.27 -50.42
N GLY A 18 -20.01 -17.63 -51.52
CA GLY A 18 -19.32 -16.34 -51.48
C GLY A 18 -20.15 -15.23 -50.84
N ALA A 19 -21.46 -15.17 -51.15
CA ALA A 19 -22.38 -14.24 -50.53
C ALA A 19 -22.54 -14.49 -49.02
N ILE A 20 -22.64 -15.76 -48.59
CA ILE A 20 -22.71 -16.12 -47.16
C ILE A 20 -21.43 -15.70 -46.43
N VAL A 21 -20.24 -15.95 -46.99
CA VAL A 21 -18.98 -15.56 -46.37
C VAL A 21 -18.86 -14.03 -46.25
N MET A 22 -19.26 -13.28 -47.27
CA MET A 22 -19.33 -11.81 -47.22
C MET A 22 -20.31 -11.33 -46.15
N LEU A 23 -21.47 -11.96 -46.03
CA LEU A 23 -22.49 -11.61 -45.04
C LEU A 23 -22.02 -11.93 -43.61
N LEU A 24 -21.32 -13.05 -43.40
CA LEU A 24 -20.70 -13.39 -42.11
C LEU A 24 -19.56 -12.44 -41.76
N PHE A 25 -18.73 -12.04 -42.72
CA PHE A 25 -17.68 -11.05 -42.51
C PHE A 25 -18.27 -9.68 -42.17
N PHE A 26 -19.33 -9.27 -42.86
CA PHE A 26 -20.04 -8.02 -42.60
C PHE A 26 -20.77 -8.02 -41.25
N CYS A 27 -21.45 -9.12 -40.89
CA CYS A 27 -22.06 -9.29 -39.58
C CYS A 27 -21.01 -9.30 -38.46
N ARG A 28 -19.87 -9.97 -38.66
CA ARG A 28 -18.76 -9.95 -37.69
C ARG A 28 -18.16 -8.56 -37.56
N ARG A 29 -18.03 -7.81 -38.66
CA ARG A 29 -17.57 -6.41 -38.64
C ARG A 29 -18.55 -5.51 -37.90
N ILE A 30 -19.86 -5.64 -38.15
CA ILE A 30 -20.91 -4.91 -37.42
C ILE A 30 -20.91 -5.30 -35.95
N GLN A 31 -20.74 -6.57 -35.61
CA GLN A 31 -20.71 -7.03 -34.22
C GLN A 31 -19.49 -6.47 -33.48
N VAL A 32 -18.30 -6.52 -34.09
CA VAL A 32 -17.08 -5.88 -33.56
C VAL A 32 -17.26 -4.37 -33.44
N GLN A 33 -17.90 -3.73 -34.42
CA GLN A 33 -18.19 -2.30 -34.38
C GLN A 33 -19.19 -1.96 -33.28
N ARG A 34 -20.20 -2.80 -33.02
CA ARG A 34 -21.18 -2.64 -31.95
C ARG A 34 -20.59 -2.91 -30.57
N GLU A 35 -19.66 -3.86 -30.46
CA GLU A 35 -18.84 -4.06 -29.26
C GLU A 35 -17.95 -2.82 -29.00
N ARG A 36 -17.33 -2.25 -30.05
CA ARG A 36 -16.59 -0.97 -29.98
C ARG A 36 -17.48 0.23 -29.62
N GLU A 37 -18.72 0.29 -30.13
CA GLU A 37 -19.71 1.33 -29.82
C GLU A 37 -20.31 1.18 -28.40
N SER A 38 -20.36 -0.03 -27.85
CA SER A 38 -20.88 -0.26 -26.48
C SER A 38 -19.95 0.28 -25.38
N LEU A 39 -18.68 0.57 -25.70
CA LEU A 39 -17.71 1.22 -24.81
C LEU A 39 -17.89 2.76 -24.74
N VAL A 40 -18.83 3.35 -25.49
CA VAL A 40 -18.82 4.79 -25.85
C VAL A 40 -19.98 5.60 -25.25
N PHE A 41 -21.02 4.99 -24.67
CA PHE A 41 -22.19 5.75 -24.21
C PHE A 41 -21.99 6.40 -22.83
N ILE A 42 -21.82 7.73 -22.86
CA ILE A 42 -21.75 8.62 -21.69
C ILE A 42 -23.15 8.83 -21.12
N GLN A 43 -23.28 8.62 -19.81
CA GLN A 43 -24.36 9.15 -18.97
C GLN A 43 -23.83 10.44 -18.31
N GLU A 44 -24.65 11.50 -18.27
CA GLU A 44 -24.34 12.74 -17.53
C GLU A 44 -23.90 12.41 -16.09
N PRO A 45 -22.96 13.18 -15.49
CA PRO A 45 -22.45 12.87 -14.16
C PRO A 45 -23.57 13.06 -13.14
N THR A 46 -24.13 11.95 -12.67
CA THR A 46 -24.79 11.92 -11.37
C THR A 46 -23.76 12.29 -10.31
N ASP A 47 -24.19 13.02 -9.27
CA ASP A 47 -23.36 13.42 -8.12
C ASP A 47 -23.02 12.20 -7.26
N VAL A 48 -22.12 11.34 -7.76
CA VAL A 48 -21.74 10.07 -7.13
C VAL A 48 -20.51 10.28 -6.28
N TYR A 49 -20.55 9.85 -5.02
CA TYR A 49 -19.39 9.80 -4.13
C TYR A 49 -18.79 8.37 -4.08
N ARG A 50 -17.57 8.21 -3.54
CA ARG A 50 -16.86 6.91 -3.57
C ARG A 50 -17.62 5.79 -2.87
N GLU A 51 -18.35 6.10 -1.80
CA GLU A 51 -19.19 5.18 -1.05
C GLU A 51 -20.27 4.51 -1.92
N GLU A 52 -20.76 5.21 -2.94
CA GLU A 52 -21.79 4.74 -3.87
C GLU A 52 -21.22 3.83 -4.98
N LEU A 53 -19.89 3.84 -5.19
CA LEU A 53 -19.21 3.01 -6.19
C LEU A 53 -18.85 1.61 -5.71
N ASN A 54 -18.88 1.40 -4.41
CA ASN A 54 -18.52 0.11 -3.87
C ASN A 54 -19.58 -0.89 -4.32
N ASP A 55 -19.18 -1.81 -5.18
CA ASP A 55 -20.01 -2.94 -5.57
C ASP A 55 -20.28 -3.74 -4.29
N SER A 56 -21.55 -3.89 -3.90
CA SER A 56 -21.93 -4.80 -2.84
C SER A 56 -21.81 -6.23 -3.37
N PHE A 57 -20.58 -6.73 -3.48
CA PHE A 57 -20.36 -8.15 -3.73
C PHE A 57 -20.66 -8.93 -2.47
N MET A 58 -21.39 -10.03 -2.60
CA MET A 58 -21.44 -11.01 -1.53
C MET A 58 -19.99 -11.48 -1.24
N GLU A 59 -19.63 -11.65 0.03
CA GLU A 59 -18.28 -12.06 0.47
C GLU A 59 -17.76 -13.29 -0.31
N GLN A 60 -18.68 -14.17 -0.73
CA GLN A 60 -18.43 -15.38 -1.52
C GLN A 60 -17.84 -15.13 -2.92
N ALA A 61 -18.05 -13.94 -3.50
CA ALA A 61 -17.47 -13.57 -4.79
C ALA A 61 -16.00 -13.15 -4.64
N LEU A 62 -15.61 -12.60 -3.49
CA LEU A 62 -14.24 -12.16 -3.21
C LEU A 62 -13.32 -13.36 -3.08
N TRP A 63 -12.09 -13.24 -3.60
CA TRP A 63 -11.10 -14.30 -3.45
C TRP A 63 -10.14 -13.98 -2.30
N ARG A 64 -9.89 -15.00 -1.47
CA ARG A 64 -9.04 -14.90 -0.29
C ARG A 64 -7.58 -15.14 -0.65
N CYS A 65 -6.70 -14.19 -0.33
CA CYS A 65 -5.27 -14.34 -0.57
C CYS A 65 -4.67 -15.52 0.21
N GLY A 66 -3.84 -16.33 -0.45
CA GLY A 66 -3.17 -17.49 0.17
C GLY A 66 -2.23 -17.11 1.33
N VAL A 67 -1.58 -15.94 1.24
CA VAL A 67 -0.57 -15.45 2.18
C VAL A 67 -1.19 -14.62 3.31
N CYS A 68 -1.81 -13.48 2.99
CA CYS A 68 -2.30 -12.52 4.00
C CYS A 68 -3.77 -12.66 4.36
N LYS A 69 -4.50 -13.58 3.71
CA LYS A 69 -5.94 -13.83 3.93
C LYS A 69 -6.87 -12.65 3.63
N PHE A 70 -6.36 -11.59 3.00
CA PHE A 70 -7.16 -10.46 2.51
C PHE A 70 -8.16 -10.91 1.45
N LEU A 71 -9.36 -10.30 1.46
CA LEU A 71 -10.42 -10.57 0.51
C LEU A 71 -10.31 -9.56 -0.64
N ASN A 72 -9.97 -10.05 -1.83
CA ASN A 72 -9.72 -9.22 -2.99
C ASN A 72 -10.90 -9.29 -3.95
N HIS A 73 -11.05 -8.24 -4.74
CA HIS A 73 -12.05 -8.17 -5.79
C HIS A 73 -11.90 -9.34 -6.81
N PRO A 74 -12.99 -9.90 -7.36
CA PRO A 74 -12.94 -11.09 -8.23
C PRO A 74 -12.13 -10.89 -9.50
N GLU A 75 -12.03 -9.65 -10.00
CA GLU A 75 -11.28 -9.31 -11.21
C GLU A 75 -9.79 -9.08 -10.93
N ARG A 76 -9.38 -8.86 -9.67
CA ARG A 76 -7.98 -8.62 -9.31
C ARG A 76 -7.16 -9.90 -9.49
N LYS A 77 -6.04 -9.79 -10.21
CA LYS A 77 -5.08 -10.89 -10.43
C LYS A 77 -4.09 -11.03 -9.28
N LEU A 78 -3.70 -9.92 -8.67
CA LEU A 78 -2.76 -9.83 -7.55
C LEU A 78 -3.52 -9.40 -6.29
N CYS A 79 -3.00 -9.78 -5.12
CA CYS A 79 -3.56 -9.31 -3.87
C CYS A 79 -3.22 -7.83 -3.63
N ASP A 80 -4.23 -7.00 -3.34
CA ASP A 80 -4.04 -5.55 -3.19
C ASP A 80 -3.03 -5.19 -2.08
N LEU A 81 -2.98 -5.98 -1.00
CA LEU A 81 -2.04 -5.75 0.11
C LEU A 81 -0.64 -6.32 -0.11
N CYS A 82 -0.53 -7.54 -0.65
CA CYS A 82 0.74 -8.28 -0.62
C CYS A 82 1.26 -8.74 -1.97
N GLN A 83 0.58 -8.34 -3.04
CA GLN A 83 0.94 -8.61 -4.43
C GLN A 83 1.12 -10.11 -4.75
N THR A 84 0.53 -10.98 -3.92
CA THR A 84 0.50 -12.42 -4.18
C THR A 84 -0.50 -12.73 -5.29
N LEU A 85 -0.07 -13.50 -6.29
CA LEU A 85 -0.92 -13.95 -7.38
C LEU A 85 -2.10 -14.77 -6.88
N ARG A 86 -3.29 -14.54 -7.45
CA ARG A 86 -4.49 -15.34 -7.17
C ARG A 86 -4.23 -16.82 -7.43
N GLY A 87 -4.62 -17.65 -6.46
CA GLY A 87 -4.41 -19.10 -6.51
C GLY A 87 -3.01 -19.56 -6.09
N ALA A 88 -2.07 -18.64 -5.83
CA ALA A 88 -0.81 -19.00 -5.19
C ALA A 88 -1.07 -19.40 -3.74
N GLU A 89 -0.89 -20.69 -3.44
CA GLU A 89 -0.90 -21.19 -2.08
C GLU A 89 0.50 -21.16 -1.49
N ARG A 90 0.56 -21.07 -0.16
CA ARG A 90 1.81 -21.28 0.55
C ARG A 90 2.14 -22.77 0.47
N ASP A 91 3.24 -23.13 -0.19
CA ASP A 91 3.82 -24.47 -0.09
C ASP A 91 4.17 -24.74 1.37
N VAL A 92 3.27 -25.42 2.08
CA VAL A 92 3.56 -25.93 3.41
C VAL A 92 4.52 -27.09 3.20
N ALA A 93 5.81 -26.83 3.39
CA ALA A 93 6.80 -27.89 3.56
C ALA A 93 6.33 -28.81 4.70
N GLY A 94 5.75 -29.95 4.32
CA GLY A 94 5.20 -30.94 5.25
C GLY A 94 3.72 -31.30 5.07
N SER A 95 3.21 -31.44 3.84
CA SER A 95 2.03 -32.29 3.62
C SER A 95 2.05 -32.89 2.21
N LYS A 96 2.82 -33.96 2.02
CA LYS A 96 2.66 -34.85 0.85
C LYS A 96 1.27 -35.50 0.96
N LYS A 97 0.23 -34.84 0.46
CA LYS A 97 -0.98 -35.55 0.05
C LYS A 97 -0.64 -36.25 -1.26
N HIS A 98 -0.41 -37.56 -1.16
CA HIS A 98 -0.43 -38.44 -2.33
C HIS A 98 -1.82 -38.37 -2.96
N SER A 99 -1.99 -37.54 -3.98
CA SER A 99 -3.07 -37.76 -4.96
C SER A 99 -2.65 -38.95 -5.83
N ARG A 100 -3.21 -40.12 -5.53
CA ARG A 100 -3.20 -41.29 -6.40
C ARG A 100 -3.94 -40.93 -7.69
N SER A 101 -3.22 -40.57 -8.75
CA SER A 101 -3.75 -40.66 -10.11
C SER A 101 -3.38 -42.03 -10.66
N SER A 102 -4.39 -42.87 -10.82
CA SER A 102 -4.36 -44.12 -11.58
C SER A 102 -3.90 -43.87 -13.01
N PHE A 103 -2.69 -44.29 -13.35
CA PHE A 103 -2.31 -44.54 -14.74
C PHE A 103 -1.76 -45.95 -14.87
N SER A 104 -2.25 -46.59 -15.92
CA SER A 104 -2.11 -47.98 -16.33
C SER A 104 -0.67 -48.48 -16.36
N ARG A 105 -0.48 -49.69 -15.82
CA ARG A 105 0.72 -50.52 -15.98
C ARG A 105 0.99 -50.78 -17.46
N GLY A 106 2.09 -50.23 -17.97
CA GLY A 106 2.86 -50.78 -19.07
C GLY A 106 4.17 -51.32 -18.49
N SER A 107 4.38 -52.63 -18.63
CA SER A 107 5.59 -53.35 -18.26
C SER A 107 6.83 -52.79 -18.96
N LEU A 108 7.97 -52.74 -18.27
CA LEU A 108 9.22 -53.35 -18.73
C LEU A 108 10.26 -53.38 -17.60
N SER A 109 10.92 -54.53 -17.55
CA SER A 109 11.95 -54.99 -16.64
C SER A 109 13.26 -54.22 -16.76
N SER A 110 14.00 -54.05 -15.66
CA SER A 110 15.17 -54.90 -15.36
C SER A 110 16.02 -54.35 -14.20
N ASN A 111 16.24 -55.27 -13.26
CA ASN A 111 17.32 -55.41 -12.29
C ASN A 111 18.57 -54.51 -12.49
N SER A 112 19.11 -53.97 -11.41
CA SER A 112 20.08 -54.67 -10.53
C SER A 112 20.88 -53.66 -9.68
N THR A 113 21.11 -54.04 -8.41
CA THR A 113 22.35 -53.93 -7.60
C THR A 113 23.29 -52.72 -7.76
N GLN A 114 24.02 -52.20 -6.77
CA GLN A 114 24.23 -52.39 -5.33
C GLN A 114 25.23 -51.28 -4.91
N ARG A 115 25.33 -51.05 -3.60
CA ARG A 115 26.55 -50.66 -2.85
C ARG A 115 27.16 -49.25 -2.96
N MET A 116 26.91 -48.46 -1.92
CA MET A 116 27.81 -48.09 -0.80
C MET A 116 29.32 -47.81 -1.05
N GLY A 117 29.79 -46.67 -0.51
CA GLY A 117 31.19 -46.36 -0.12
C GLY A 117 31.55 -44.88 -0.33
N ARG A 118 31.49 -44.01 0.69
CA ARG A 118 32.53 -43.62 1.69
C ARG A 118 33.57 -42.58 1.21
N ILE A 119 33.52 -41.42 1.90
CA ILE A 119 34.62 -40.62 2.53
C ILE A 119 35.59 -39.80 1.65
N GLY A 120 35.84 -38.56 2.12
CA GLY A 120 37.07 -37.77 1.96
C GLY A 120 36.81 -36.36 1.42
N GLU A 121 36.65 -35.31 2.25
CA GLU A 121 37.67 -34.47 2.93
C GLU A 121 38.33 -33.37 2.08
N THR A 122 38.49 -32.20 2.73
CA THR A 122 39.45 -31.08 2.51
C THR A 122 39.18 -30.09 1.36
N GLU A 123 38.87 -28.81 1.71
CA GLU A 123 39.78 -27.62 1.77
C GLU A 123 40.08 -27.07 0.36
N ALA A 124 40.23 -25.78 0.04
CA ALA A 124 40.24 -24.50 0.72
C ALA A 124 40.32 -23.40 -0.39
N PHE A 125 39.84 -22.20 -0.08
CA PHE A 125 40.32 -20.86 -0.45
C PHE A 125 40.64 -20.36 -1.89
N SER A 126 40.46 -19.03 -2.02
CA SER A 126 40.94 -18.04 -3.03
C SER A 126 39.89 -17.69 -4.11
N SER A 127 39.36 -16.48 -4.28
CA SER A 127 39.75 -15.05 -4.17
C SER A 127 39.99 -14.39 -5.53
N ALA A 128 39.37 -13.21 -5.71
CA ALA A 128 39.71 -12.06 -6.58
C ALA A 128 39.31 -12.16 -8.09
N GLN A 129 38.44 -11.26 -8.57
CA GLN A 129 38.72 -10.01 -9.34
C GLN A 129 39.15 -10.30 -10.79
N ALA A 130 38.83 -9.56 -11.86
CA ALA A 130 37.92 -8.47 -12.23
C ALA A 130 38.03 -8.34 -13.78
N ASP A 131 37.17 -7.49 -14.38
CA ASP A 131 37.36 -6.73 -15.64
C ASP A 131 36.99 -7.31 -17.04
N ASP A 132 36.08 -6.54 -17.67
CA ASP A 132 36.08 -5.95 -19.02
C ASP A 132 35.79 -6.73 -20.34
N ALA A 133 34.64 -6.37 -20.91
CA ALA A 133 34.44 -5.71 -22.23
C ALA A 133 34.45 -6.50 -23.57
N ILE A 134 33.32 -6.31 -24.29
CA ILE A 134 33.10 -6.19 -25.76
C ILE A 134 33.02 -7.47 -26.64
N GLY A 135 31.81 -7.70 -27.16
CA GLY A 135 31.53 -7.81 -28.61
C GLY A 135 31.69 -9.17 -29.32
N GLY A 136 30.57 -9.74 -29.80
CA GLY A 136 30.60 -10.79 -30.83
C GLY A 136 29.33 -11.62 -30.96
N SER A 137 28.42 -11.20 -31.83
CA SER A 137 27.22 -11.96 -32.22
C SER A 137 27.58 -13.04 -33.25
N PHE A 138 27.38 -14.32 -32.92
CA PHE A 138 27.16 -15.40 -33.88
C PHE A 138 26.22 -16.45 -33.27
N GLY A 139 25.04 -16.61 -33.88
CA GLY A 139 23.99 -17.50 -33.41
C GLY A 139 24.24 -18.98 -33.70
N ARG A 140 23.91 -19.83 -32.72
CA ARG A 140 23.51 -21.23 -32.88
C ARG A 140 22.52 -21.62 -31.76
N PRO A 141 21.59 -22.55 -32.00
CA PRO A 141 20.38 -22.71 -31.20
C PRO A 141 20.68 -23.47 -29.90
N SER A 142 20.53 -22.81 -28.76
CA SER A 142 20.61 -23.44 -27.44
C SER A 142 19.24 -24.02 -27.08
N PHE A 143 19.17 -25.35 -27.00
CA PHE A 143 18.15 -26.04 -26.22
C PHE A 143 18.26 -25.57 -24.76
N GLU A 144 17.41 -24.64 -24.35
CA GLU A 144 17.29 -24.25 -22.95
C GLU A 144 16.63 -25.39 -22.16
N PHE A 145 17.47 -26.16 -21.48
CA PHE A 145 17.05 -26.85 -20.28
C PHE A 145 16.65 -25.76 -19.28
N SER A 146 15.36 -25.46 -19.19
CA SER A 146 14.78 -24.58 -18.17
C SER A 146 15.06 -25.18 -16.80
N ARG A 147 16.23 -24.84 -16.24
CA ARG A 147 16.52 -25.04 -14.83
C ARG A 147 15.61 -24.10 -14.08
N LYS A 148 14.44 -24.60 -13.66
CA LYS A 148 13.60 -23.93 -12.66
C LYS A 148 14.51 -23.43 -11.54
N PRO A 149 14.55 -22.13 -11.25
CA PRO A 149 15.28 -21.67 -10.08
C PRO A 149 14.63 -22.34 -8.87
N LYS A 150 15.44 -22.94 -7.99
CA LYS A 150 14.97 -23.37 -6.68
C LYS A 150 14.52 -22.10 -5.95
N SER A 151 13.23 -21.79 -6.05
CA SER A 151 12.58 -20.73 -5.27
C SER A 151 12.97 -20.92 -3.81
N SER A 152 13.74 -19.98 -3.25
CA SER A 152 13.82 -19.85 -1.81
C SER A 152 12.43 -19.49 -1.33
N ASN A 153 11.82 -20.33 -0.49
CA ASN A 153 10.50 -20.13 0.15
C ASN A 153 10.47 -18.94 1.15
N LYS A 154 11.17 -17.83 0.86
CA LYS A 154 11.22 -16.63 1.70
C LYS A 154 10.21 -15.62 1.15
N MET A 155 9.24 -15.24 1.98
CA MET A 155 8.28 -14.17 1.66
C MET A 155 9.02 -12.84 1.50
N SER A 156 8.53 -11.97 0.63
CA SER A 156 8.98 -10.56 0.60
C SER A 156 8.62 -9.84 1.91
N LYS A 157 9.20 -8.66 2.16
CA LYS A 157 8.84 -7.83 3.32
C LYS A 157 7.36 -7.44 3.28
N LEU A 158 6.85 -6.99 2.14
CA LEU A 158 5.43 -6.74 1.93
C LEU A 158 4.55 -7.96 2.29
N GLN A 159 4.90 -9.16 1.79
CA GLN A 159 4.17 -10.39 2.11
C GLN A 159 4.25 -10.76 3.59
N LEU A 160 5.41 -10.54 4.21
CA LEU A 160 5.62 -10.80 5.63
C LEU A 160 4.78 -9.85 6.50
N ALA A 161 4.81 -8.55 6.22
CA ALA A 161 3.99 -7.53 6.88
C ALA A 161 2.50 -7.85 6.77
N ALA A 162 2.02 -8.11 5.55
CA ALA A 162 0.63 -8.44 5.28
C ALA A 162 0.20 -9.76 5.92
N SER A 163 1.08 -10.78 5.96
CA SER A 163 0.78 -12.07 6.62
C SER A 163 0.55 -11.95 8.13
N ARG A 164 1.09 -10.89 8.75
CA ARG A 164 1.00 -10.61 10.19
C ARG A 164 -0.14 -9.66 10.56
N ARG A 165 -0.91 -9.15 9.60
CA ARG A 165 -1.94 -8.11 9.83
C ARG A 165 -3.01 -8.48 10.86
N GLN A 166 -3.35 -9.77 10.93
CA GLN A 166 -4.30 -10.34 11.89
C GLN A 166 -3.62 -11.04 13.08
N GLN A 167 -2.35 -10.72 13.38
CA GLN A 167 -1.63 -11.31 14.52
C GLN A 167 -2.21 -10.86 15.86
N TRP A 168 -2.85 -9.70 15.91
CA TRP A 168 -3.43 -9.12 17.12
C TRP A 168 -4.93 -8.96 16.93
N LYS A 169 -5.71 -9.32 17.95
CA LYS A 169 -7.16 -9.10 17.99
C LYS A 169 -7.55 -8.53 19.34
N ARG A 170 -8.45 -7.55 19.36
CA ARG A 170 -9.08 -7.08 20.59
C ARG A 170 -10.13 -8.11 21.02
N MET A 171 -10.02 -8.59 22.25
CA MET A 171 -10.95 -9.57 22.82
C MET A 171 -11.49 -9.05 24.15
N PRO A 172 -12.78 -9.26 24.46
CA PRO A 172 -13.30 -8.96 25.78
C PRO A 172 -12.63 -9.87 26.81
N THR A 173 -12.25 -9.30 27.95
CA THR A 173 -11.74 -10.01 29.12
C THR A 173 -12.81 -10.17 30.18
N THR A 174 -12.53 -10.96 31.23
CA THR A 174 -13.48 -11.29 32.29
C THR A 174 -13.97 -10.08 33.09
N ASP A 175 -13.24 -8.97 33.04
CA ASP A 175 -13.58 -7.67 33.63
C ASP A 175 -14.48 -6.80 32.73
N GLY A 176 -14.90 -7.30 31.55
CA GLY A 176 -15.71 -6.57 30.58
C GLY A 176 -14.94 -5.56 29.73
N LEU A 177 -13.64 -5.40 29.96
CA LEU A 177 -12.77 -4.54 29.16
C LEU A 177 -12.26 -5.28 27.93
N HIS A 178 -11.83 -4.55 26.90
CA HIS A 178 -11.23 -5.16 25.71
C HIS A 178 -9.71 -5.02 25.77
N ARG A 179 -8.99 -6.10 25.49
CA ARG A 179 -7.52 -6.11 25.51
C ARG A 179 -6.98 -6.76 24.25
N TRP A 180 -5.78 -6.38 23.85
CA TRP A 180 -5.13 -6.98 22.70
C TRP A 180 -4.57 -8.35 23.04
N VAL A 181 -5.00 -9.35 22.29
CA VAL A 181 -4.55 -10.74 22.45
C VAL A 181 -3.86 -11.19 21.17
N ARG A 182 -2.68 -11.78 21.33
CA ARG A 182 -1.91 -12.35 20.22
C ARG A 182 -2.57 -13.63 19.72
N GLN A 183 -2.93 -13.66 18.45
CA GLN A 183 -3.43 -14.85 17.78
C GLN A 183 -2.29 -15.86 17.62
N GLN A 184 -2.44 -17.06 18.17
CA GLN A 184 -1.47 -18.13 17.96
C GLN A 184 -1.60 -18.68 16.53
N SER A 185 -0.48 -18.87 15.84
CA SER A 185 -0.50 -19.55 14.53
C SER A 185 -1.08 -20.96 14.68
N ALA A 186 -1.97 -21.38 13.77
CA ALA A 186 -2.62 -22.71 13.78
C ALA A 186 -1.67 -23.90 13.97
N ARG A 187 -0.37 -23.73 13.65
CA ARG A 187 0.71 -24.71 13.87
C ARG A 187 0.97 -25.07 15.34
N ARG A 188 0.57 -24.22 16.30
CA ARG A 188 0.70 -24.48 17.75
C ARG A 188 -0.55 -25.10 18.37
N GLN A 189 -1.73 -24.83 17.83
CA GLN A 189 -2.98 -25.44 18.30
C GLN A 189 -2.96 -26.98 18.16
N SER A 190 -2.32 -27.53 17.11
CA SER A 190 -2.19 -28.98 16.94
C SER A 190 -1.18 -29.64 17.89
N ARG A 191 -0.22 -28.88 18.44
CA ARG A 191 0.74 -29.39 19.44
C ARG A 191 0.24 -29.22 20.87
N ALA A 192 -0.52 -28.15 21.16
CA ALA A 192 -1.14 -27.92 22.46
C ALA A 192 -2.28 -28.92 22.73
N GLY A 193 -3.11 -29.22 21.71
CA GLY A 193 -4.20 -30.19 21.82
C GLY A 193 -3.78 -31.65 22.03
N GLN A 194 -2.48 -31.96 22.02
CA GLN A 194 -1.94 -33.28 22.40
C GLN A 194 -1.42 -33.35 23.85
N ARG A 195 -1.32 -32.21 24.56
CA ARG A 195 -0.91 -32.18 25.98
C ARG A 195 -2.08 -32.02 26.96
N ASP A 196 -3.24 -31.53 26.52
CA ASP A 196 -4.40 -31.27 27.39
C ASP A 196 -5.26 -32.51 27.72
N SER A 197 -4.68 -33.72 27.69
CA SER A 197 -5.36 -34.95 28.11
C SER A 197 -4.61 -35.66 29.23
N MET A 198 -4.35 -34.96 30.34
CA MET A 198 -4.23 -35.58 31.67
C MET A 198 -4.22 -34.50 32.76
N GLU A 199 -4.89 -34.83 33.86
CA GLU A 199 -4.96 -34.11 35.15
C GLU A 199 -6.05 -33.04 35.31
N SER A 200 -7.23 -33.53 35.73
CA SER A 200 -8.21 -32.77 36.50
C SER A 200 -7.88 -32.87 38.00
N ASP A 201 -7.55 -31.76 38.65
CA ASP A 201 -7.54 -31.65 40.12
C ASP A 201 -8.44 -30.47 40.56
N PRO A 202 -9.46 -30.70 41.42
CA PRO A 202 -10.41 -29.67 41.82
C PRO A 202 -9.95 -28.99 43.11
N GLY A 203 -9.29 -27.83 43.00
CA GLY A 203 -8.87 -27.07 44.18
C GLY A 203 -8.56 -25.62 43.84
N GLY A 204 -9.49 -24.72 44.14
CA GLY A 204 -9.31 -23.28 43.95
C GLY A 204 -8.15 -22.73 44.78
N ARG A 205 -7.07 -22.34 44.10
CA ARG A 205 -6.11 -21.29 44.47
C ARG A 205 -5.20 -21.03 43.25
N MET A 206 -5.60 -20.11 42.37
CA MET A 206 -4.70 -19.60 41.33
C MET A 206 -3.67 -18.67 41.98
N SER A 207 -2.53 -19.20 42.40
CA SER A 207 -1.39 -18.42 42.90
C SER A 207 -0.16 -18.59 42.00
N LEU A 208 0.30 -17.48 41.42
CA LEU A 208 1.68 -17.02 41.22
C LEU A 208 2.81 -17.94 40.71
N ASN A 209 2.58 -19.20 40.36
CA ASN A 209 3.65 -20.14 40.01
C ASN A 209 3.96 -20.29 38.51
N ARG A 210 3.60 -19.32 37.65
CA ARG A 210 3.97 -19.35 36.22
C ARG A 210 5.42 -18.88 35.94
N TYR A 211 6.25 -18.69 36.97
CA TYR A 211 7.57 -18.06 36.86
C TYR A 211 8.79 -19.00 36.91
N LEU A 212 8.61 -20.32 36.99
CA LEU A 212 9.74 -21.25 37.17
C LEU A 212 9.74 -22.41 36.17
N ASP A 213 9.70 -22.12 34.88
CA ASP A 213 10.21 -23.09 33.90
C ASP A 213 11.05 -22.42 32.81
N ALA A 214 12.37 -22.56 32.95
CA ALA A 214 13.39 -21.82 32.23
C ALA A 214 13.75 -22.41 30.85
N THR A 215 12.90 -23.24 30.26
CA THR A 215 13.18 -23.94 28.99
C THR A 215 12.27 -23.58 27.80
N GLU A 216 11.30 -22.66 27.96
CA GLU A 216 10.42 -22.18 26.86
C GLU A 216 10.60 -20.68 26.51
N ARG A 217 11.84 -20.16 26.57
CA ARG A 217 12.17 -18.73 26.30
C ARG A 217 12.19 -18.32 24.81
N ASP A 218 11.11 -18.60 24.09
CA ASP A 218 10.76 -17.82 22.88
C ASP A 218 9.62 -16.82 23.14
N SER A 219 9.04 -16.85 24.34
CA SER A 219 7.82 -16.13 24.74
C SER A 219 8.05 -14.71 25.28
N ASN A 220 9.17 -14.42 25.95
CA ASN A 220 9.37 -13.11 26.60
C ASN A 220 9.50 -11.94 25.61
N LEU A 221 9.97 -12.17 24.38
CA LEU A 221 10.03 -11.16 23.30
C LEU A 221 8.79 -11.20 22.38
N SER A 222 7.81 -12.04 22.70
CA SER A 222 6.54 -12.11 21.98
C SER A 222 5.42 -11.27 22.61
N ILE A 223 5.74 -10.58 23.71
CA ILE A 223 4.90 -9.55 24.31
C ILE A 223 4.79 -8.41 23.30
N GLY A 224 3.56 -8.02 22.97
CA GLY A 224 3.31 -6.83 22.17
C GLY A 224 3.27 -5.63 23.10
N TYR A 225 3.81 -4.52 22.66
CA TYR A 225 3.74 -3.26 23.37
C TYR A 225 2.80 -2.31 22.67
N ILE A 226 1.97 -1.64 23.45
CA ILE A 226 1.08 -0.58 22.96
C ILE A 226 1.48 0.72 23.64
N ARG A 227 1.52 1.81 22.87
CA ARG A 227 1.71 3.14 23.44
C ARG A 227 0.48 3.52 24.27
N VAL A 228 0.72 4.14 25.42
CA VAL A 228 -0.29 4.78 26.26
C VAL A 228 0.22 6.15 26.69
N ARG A 229 -0.68 7.02 27.12
CA ARG A 229 -0.29 8.27 27.78
C ARG A 229 -0.13 8.02 29.27
N ASP A 230 0.99 8.44 29.84
CA ASP A 230 1.19 8.44 31.29
C ASP A 230 0.37 9.57 31.97
N SER A 231 0.48 9.69 33.29
CA SER A 231 -0.21 10.75 34.06
C SER A 231 0.22 12.17 33.70
N LEU A 232 1.36 12.32 33.03
CA LEU A 232 1.89 13.60 32.54
C LEU A 232 1.57 13.83 31.05
N GLY A 233 0.85 12.90 30.41
CA GLY A 233 0.46 13.00 29.01
C GLY A 233 1.52 12.52 28.00
N ARG A 234 2.66 12.01 28.47
CA ARG A 234 3.77 11.52 27.63
C ARG A 234 3.50 10.11 27.12
N LEU A 235 4.04 9.77 25.95
CA LEU A 235 3.89 8.43 25.40
C LEU A 235 4.86 7.45 26.09
N VAL A 236 4.31 6.34 26.58
CA VAL A 236 5.07 5.22 27.15
C VAL A 236 4.56 3.90 26.60
N LEU A 237 5.40 2.87 26.61
CA LEU A 237 5.02 1.52 26.16
C LEU A 237 4.61 0.65 27.34
N ASN A 238 3.39 0.11 27.26
CA ASN A 238 2.89 -0.89 28.19
C ASN A 238 2.64 -2.21 27.47
N GLU A 239 2.67 -3.31 28.20
CA GLU A 239 2.34 -4.63 27.65
C GLU A 239 0.88 -4.65 27.16
N SER A 240 0.65 -5.28 26.01
CA SER A 240 -0.63 -5.20 25.31
C SER A 240 -1.80 -5.84 26.06
N ASP A 241 -1.51 -6.81 26.93
CA ASP A 241 -2.48 -7.53 27.75
C ASP A 241 -2.80 -6.84 29.08
N VAL A 242 -2.03 -5.81 29.48
CA VAL A 242 -2.34 -5.00 30.68
C VAL A 242 -3.09 -3.70 30.35
N VAL A 243 -3.15 -3.31 29.07
CA VAL A 243 -3.85 -2.09 28.63
C VAL A 243 -5.27 -2.40 28.20
N ALA A 244 -6.23 -1.76 28.87
CA ALA A 244 -7.62 -1.77 28.43
C ALA A 244 -7.76 -0.83 27.22
N THR A 245 -8.49 -1.27 26.21
CA THR A 245 -8.73 -0.52 24.99
C THR A 245 -10.20 -0.16 24.91
N ASP A 246 -10.47 1.13 24.67
CA ASP A 246 -11.82 1.57 24.39
C ASP A 246 -12.26 1.02 23.04
N PHE A 247 -13.43 0.39 23.06
CA PHE A 247 -14.05 -0.24 21.89
C PHE A 247 -15.30 0.53 21.41
N HIS A 248 -15.70 1.54 22.18
CA HIS A 248 -16.77 2.47 21.86
C HIS A 248 -16.16 3.86 21.75
N TYR A 249 -16.15 4.43 20.56
CA TYR A 249 -15.66 5.78 20.33
C TYR A 249 -16.86 6.72 20.20
N ARG A 250 -16.83 7.80 20.97
CA ARG A 250 -17.79 8.90 20.89
C ARG A 250 -17.13 10.00 20.08
N ILE A 251 -17.68 10.28 18.92
CA ILE A 251 -17.19 11.34 18.03
C ILE A 251 -18.23 12.44 18.01
N ASN A 252 -17.82 13.63 18.43
CA ASN A 252 -18.63 14.82 18.26
C ASN A 252 -18.53 15.28 16.80
N ILE A 253 -19.66 15.22 16.10
CA ILE A 253 -19.81 15.74 14.74
C ILE A 253 -20.47 17.12 14.87
N LEU A 254 -19.88 18.11 14.22
CA LEU A 254 -20.43 19.46 14.15
C LEU A 254 -21.28 19.52 12.88
N ASP A 255 -22.59 19.43 13.04
CA ASP A 255 -23.54 19.56 11.94
C ASP A 255 -23.98 21.02 11.87
N GLY A 256 -24.34 21.54 10.69
CA GLY A 256 -24.83 22.92 10.52
C GLY A 256 -26.06 23.30 11.36
N ALA A 257 -26.68 22.33 12.07
CA ALA A 257 -27.81 22.48 12.98
C ALA A 257 -27.47 22.27 14.48
N GLY A 258 -26.21 21.93 14.84
CA GLY A 258 -25.79 21.67 16.22
C GLY A 258 -24.70 20.59 16.35
N SER A 259 -24.30 20.24 17.58
CA SER A 259 -23.39 19.11 17.84
C SER A 259 -24.16 17.79 17.87
N SER A 260 -23.85 16.87 16.96
CA SER A 260 -24.30 15.48 16.92
C SER A 260 -23.24 14.55 17.53
N GLU A 261 -23.64 13.42 18.12
CA GLU A 261 -22.72 12.43 18.69
C GLU A 261 -22.82 11.12 17.88
N LEU A 262 -21.73 10.74 17.21
CA LEU A 262 -21.57 9.44 16.59
C LEU A 262 -21.00 8.47 17.62
N ILE A 263 -21.82 7.51 18.06
CA ILE A 263 -21.39 6.39 18.88
C ILE A 263 -21.01 5.25 17.95
N MET A 264 -19.71 5.01 17.78
CA MET A 264 -19.23 3.93 16.92
C MET A 264 -19.09 2.64 17.70
N ASN A 265 -19.87 1.63 17.30
CA ASN A 265 -19.63 0.25 17.70
C ASN A 265 -18.73 -0.44 16.67
N LEU A 266 -17.45 -0.57 17.00
CA LEU A 266 -16.44 -1.19 16.14
C LEU A 266 -16.69 -2.67 15.87
N GLU A 267 -17.52 -3.38 16.67
CA GLU A 267 -17.64 -4.84 16.59
C GLU A 267 -18.26 -5.31 15.27
N GLY A 268 -19.27 -4.58 14.80
CA GLY A 268 -19.95 -4.86 13.54
C GLY A 268 -19.09 -4.52 12.32
N VAL A 269 -18.43 -3.36 12.33
CA VAL A 269 -17.74 -2.81 11.15
C VAL A 269 -16.32 -3.36 10.99
N HIS A 270 -15.59 -3.62 12.09
CA HIS A 270 -14.20 -4.11 12.03
C HIS A 270 -14.07 -5.48 11.34
N ASN A 271 -15.10 -6.32 11.41
CA ASN A 271 -15.08 -7.64 10.80
C ASN A 271 -15.57 -7.64 9.34
N LEU A 272 -16.02 -6.50 8.81
CA LEU A 272 -16.43 -6.39 7.42
C LEU A 272 -15.23 -6.53 6.48
N PRO A 273 -15.45 -7.01 5.25
CA PRO A 273 -14.47 -6.88 4.18
C PRO A 273 -14.05 -5.42 3.97
N PHE A 274 -12.81 -5.21 3.55
CA PHE A 274 -12.25 -3.87 3.36
C PHE A 274 -13.08 -2.92 2.47
N PRO A 275 -13.69 -3.35 1.35
CA PRO A 275 -14.57 -2.47 0.56
C PRO A 275 -15.75 -1.92 1.36
N ASP A 276 -16.36 -2.74 2.23
CA ASP A 276 -17.47 -2.31 3.07
C ASP A 276 -17.00 -1.40 4.22
N LYS A 277 -15.79 -1.65 4.75
CA LYS A 277 -15.15 -0.74 5.71
C LYS A 277 -14.90 0.63 5.09
N ILE A 278 -14.36 0.70 3.88
CA ILE A 278 -14.16 1.98 3.18
C ILE A 278 -15.51 2.66 2.94
N ARG A 279 -16.52 1.94 2.43
CA ARG A 279 -17.86 2.53 2.23
C ARG A 279 -18.35 3.23 3.49
N TRP A 280 -18.29 2.52 4.61
CA TRP A 280 -18.73 3.05 5.89
C TRP A 280 -17.87 4.23 6.35
N PHE A 281 -16.55 4.12 6.21
CA PHE A 281 -15.61 5.17 6.59
C PHE A 281 -15.81 6.46 5.79
N SER A 282 -15.94 6.38 4.46
CA SER A 282 -16.19 7.53 3.59
C SER A 282 -17.49 8.24 3.97
N THR A 283 -18.57 7.49 4.23
CA THR A 283 -19.83 8.07 4.71
C THR A 283 -19.67 8.85 6.01
N GLU A 284 -18.94 8.31 6.99
CA GLU A 284 -18.73 8.99 8.27
C GLU A 284 -17.74 10.16 8.17
N ILE A 285 -16.73 10.07 7.31
CA ILE A 285 -15.75 11.15 7.12
C ILE A 285 -16.36 12.36 6.42
N HIS A 286 -17.25 12.14 5.45
CA HIS A 286 -17.97 13.21 4.76
C HIS A 286 -18.90 13.99 5.69
N ARG A 287 -19.39 13.38 6.78
CA ARG A 287 -20.14 14.10 7.83
C ARG A 287 -19.29 15.08 8.61
N LEU A 288 -17.97 14.89 8.64
CA LEU A 288 -17.05 15.82 9.29
C LEU A 288 -16.76 17.06 8.43
N TRP A 289 -17.10 17.03 7.14
CA TRP A 289 -16.83 18.13 6.23
C TRP A 289 -17.77 19.31 6.51
N LEU A 290 -17.20 20.51 6.53
CA LEU A 290 -17.99 21.72 6.49
C LEU A 290 -18.41 21.99 5.04
N PRO A 291 -19.72 22.25 4.77
CA PRO A 291 -20.20 22.58 3.44
C PRO A 291 -19.45 23.77 2.85
N TRP A 292 -19.27 23.80 1.54
CA TRP A 292 -18.56 24.88 0.84
C TRP A 292 -19.16 26.25 1.12
N GLU A 293 -20.48 26.32 1.25
CA GLU A 293 -21.26 27.52 1.57
C GLU A 293 -20.96 28.08 2.96
N SER A 294 -20.44 27.25 3.86
CA SER A 294 -20.00 27.64 5.22
C SER A 294 -18.57 28.22 5.24
N GLY A 295 -17.91 28.29 4.09
CA GLY A 295 -16.58 28.86 3.91
C GLY A 295 -15.51 27.84 3.54
N HIS A 296 -14.42 28.35 2.97
CA HIS A 296 -13.21 27.60 2.62
C HIS A 296 -11.97 28.34 3.14
N ALA A 297 -10.89 27.61 3.39
CA ALA A 297 -9.60 28.19 3.72
C ALA A 297 -8.79 28.34 2.43
N GLU A 298 -8.38 29.56 2.10
CA GLU A 298 -7.49 29.84 0.97
C GLU A 298 -6.03 29.82 1.44
N LEU A 299 -5.19 29.07 0.73
CA LEU A 299 -3.76 28.95 0.99
C LEU A 299 -3.01 29.49 -0.24
N VAL A 300 -2.46 30.69 -0.12
CA VAL A 300 -1.63 31.31 -1.17
C VAL A 300 -0.18 31.00 -0.86
N VAL A 301 0.47 30.22 -1.71
CA VAL A 301 1.84 29.70 -1.48
C VAL A 301 2.74 30.01 -2.68
N ARG A 302 4.01 30.33 -2.43
CA ARG A 302 5.00 30.49 -3.50
C ARG A 302 5.63 29.14 -3.78
N ARG A 303 5.74 28.76 -5.06
CA ARG A 303 6.33 27.47 -5.46
C ARG A 303 7.74 27.27 -4.90
N ASP A 304 8.56 28.31 -4.93
CA ASP A 304 9.94 28.28 -4.43
C ASP A 304 10.06 28.27 -2.90
N HIS A 305 8.96 28.49 -2.17
CA HIS A 305 8.90 28.50 -0.70
C HIS A 305 7.75 27.62 -0.18
N LEU A 306 7.45 26.54 -0.91
CA LEU A 306 6.27 25.71 -0.73
C LEU A 306 6.10 25.25 0.73
N LEU A 307 7.11 24.60 1.29
CA LEU A 307 7.06 24.06 2.64
C LEU A 307 6.90 25.15 3.71
N GLN A 308 7.65 26.25 3.59
CA GLN A 308 7.61 27.35 4.56
C GLN A 308 6.23 28.05 4.56
N ASP A 309 5.75 28.47 3.39
CA ASP A 309 4.47 29.18 3.28
C ASP A 309 3.31 28.27 3.75
N SER A 310 3.35 26.99 3.37
CA SER A 310 2.34 26.01 3.79
C SER A 310 2.35 25.78 5.30
N PHE A 311 3.54 25.69 5.91
CA PHE A 311 3.70 25.53 7.35
C PHE A 311 3.08 26.71 8.11
N GLU A 312 3.45 27.94 7.75
CA GLU A 312 2.96 29.15 8.42
C GLU A 312 1.42 29.27 8.32
N LEU A 313 0.85 29.00 7.14
CA LEU A 313 -0.59 29.08 6.91
C LEU A 313 -1.37 28.02 7.69
N VAL A 314 -0.93 26.76 7.67
CA VAL A 314 -1.62 25.66 8.36
C VAL A 314 -1.42 25.74 9.88
N ALA A 315 -0.27 26.21 10.35
CA ALA A 315 -0.03 26.45 11.78
C ALA A 315 -1.01 27.49 12.35
N ALA A 316 -1.31 28.55 11.59
CA ALA A 316 -2.23 29.62 11.98
C ALA A 316 -3.72 29.24 11.91
N MET A 317 -4.08 28.08 11.37
CA MET A 317 -5.48 27.66 11.23
C MET A 317 -6.15 27.37 12.57
N LYS A 318 -7.41 27.80 12.68
CA LYS A 318 -8.29 27.41 13.79
C LYS A 318 -8.80 25.98 13.59
N PRO A 319 -9.16 25.26 14.67
CA PRO A 319 -9.60 23.86 14.57
C PRO A 319 -10.73 23.59 13.56
N TYR A 320 -11.71 24.50 13.43
CA TYR A 320 -12.79 24.32 12.46
C TYR A 320 -12.32 24.45 10.99
N GLN A 321 -11.26 25.24 10.72
CA GLN A 321 -10.72 25.43 9.37
C GLN A 321 -10.00 24.17 8.86
N LEU A 322 -9.53 23.32 9.77
CA LEU A 322 -8.94 22.02 9.40
C LEU A 322 -9.97 21.10 8.71
N ARG A 323 -11.26 21.27 9.02
CA ARG A 323 -12.39 20.52 8.43
C ARG A 323 -13.13 21.27 7.32
N GLN A 324 -12.76 22.52 7.05
CA GLN A 324 -13.20 23.24 5.84
C GLN A 324 -12.45 22.72 4.62
N ARG A 325 -13.03 22.89 3.44
CA ARG A 325 -12.28 22.69 2.18
C ARG A 325 -11.13 23.68 2.09
N TRP A 326 -9.98 23.20 1.63
CA TRP A 326 -8.79 24.03 1.40
C TRP A 326 -8.69 24.32 -0.08
N ARG A 327 -8.38 25.57 -0.42
CA ARG A 327 -8.17 26.04 -1.79
C ARG A 327 -6.74 26.52 -1.91
N VAL A 328 -5.94 25.87 -2.74
CA VAL A 328 -4.52 26.19 -2.90
C VAL A 328 -4.33 27.06 -4.13
N VAL A 329 -3.57 28.14 -3.99
CA VAL A 329 -3.22 29.06 -5.05
C VAL A 329 -1.70 29.24 -5.05
N PHE A 330 -1.05 28.93 -6.17
CA PHE A 330 0.35 29.28 -6.36
C PHE A 330 0.45 30.77 -6.72
N ASP A 331 1.21 31.53 -5.94
CA ASP A 331 1.37 32.97 -6.15
C ASP A 331 1.99 33.27 -7.53
N GLY A 332 1.39 34.20 -8.26
CA GLY A 332 1.81 34.56 -9.63
C GLY A 332 1.40 33.59 -10.73
N GLU A 333 0.74 32.46 -10.43
CA GLU A 333 0.31 31.47 -11.43
C GLU A 333 -1.20 31.59 -11.74
N PRO A 334 -1.61 31.75 -13.02
CA PRO A 334 -3.02 31.89 -13.41
C PRO A 334 -3.73 30.53 -13.38
N ALA A 335 -3.86 29.91 -12.21
CA ALA A 335 -4.57 28.66 -12.03
C ALA A 335 -5.95 28.88 -11.40
N LEU A 336 -6.99 28.36 -12.05
CA LEU A 336 -8.29 28.16 -11.41
C LEU A 336 -8.21 26.84 -10.61
N ASP A 337 -8.12 26.94 -9.29
CA ASP A 337 -8.13 25.75 -8.43
C ASP A 337 -9.47 25.00 -8.55
N ALA A 338 -9.44 23.93 -9.36
CA ALA A 338 -10.47 22.90 -9.45
C ALA A 338 -9.90 21.52 -9.07
N GLY A 339 -8.89 21.48 -8.17
CA GLY A 339 -8.35 20.25 -7.55
C GLY A 339 -7.04 19.73 -8.08
N GLY A 340 -6.69 20.07 -9.31
CA GLY A 340 -5.37 19.74 -9.87
C GLY A 340 -4.24 20.36 -9.05
N VAL A 341 -4.40 21.64 -8.70
CA VAL A 341 -3.43 22.43 -7.91
C VAL A 341 -3.28 21.83 -6.51
N MET A 342 -4.39 21.47 -5.86
CA MET A 342 -4.36 20.85 -4.53
C MET A 342 -3.61 19.50 -4.52
N ARG A 343 -3.81 18.65 -5.53
CA ARG A 343 -3.09 17.36 -5.65
C ARG A 343 -1.61 17.55 -5.90
N GLU A 344 -1.27 18.51 -6.75
CA GLU A 344 0.12 18.88 -7.01
C GLU A 344 0.77 19.39 -5.72
N TRP A 345 0.11 20.30 -5.01
CA TRP A 345 0.55 20.84 -3.73
C TRP A 345 0.83 19.74 -2.71
N PHE A 346 -0.10 18.80 -2.51
CA PHE A 346 0.15 17.64 -1.63
C PHE A 346 1.36 16.82 -2.09
N THR A 347 1.46 16.56 -3.40
CA THR A 347 2.55 15.73 -3.95
C THR A 347 3.92 16.36 -3.70
N LEU A 348 4.05 17.66 -4.00
CA LEU A 348 5.27 18.42 -3.80
C LEU A 348 5.60 18.57 -2.31
N LEU A 349 4.61 18.91 -1.49
CA LEU A 349 4.79 19.15 -0.08
C LEU A 349 5.17 17.86 0.67
N PHE A 350 4.57 16.72 0.34
CA PHE A 350 5.00 15.43 0.89
C PHE A 350 6.40 15.04 0.43
N ALA A 351 6.82 15.41 -0.78
CA ALA A 351 8.18 15.15 -1.25
C ALA A 351 9.21 15.96 -0.45
N GLU A 352 8.97 17.24 -0.22
CA GLU A 352 9.87 18.10 0.60
C GLU A 352 9.86 17.70 2.08
N LEU A 353 8.68 17.48 2.67
CA LEU A 353 8.53 17.21 4.10
C LEU A 353 9.16 15.86 4.52
N PHE A 354 9.06 14.85 3.66
CA PHE A 354 9.64 13.52 3.91
C PHE A 354 11.05 13.36 3.33
N ASP A 355 11.61 14.41 2.71
CA ASP A 355 12.99 14.35 2.26
C ASP A 355 13.93 14.19 3.48
N PRO A 356 14.83 13.18 3.49
CA PRO A 356 15.76 13.00 4.61
C PRO A 356 16.68 14.20 4.84
N GLY A 357 16.92 15.04 3.82
CA GLY A 357 17.68 16.28 3.93
C GLY A 357 16.97 17.39 4.70
N PHE A 358 15.63 17.38 4.76
CA PHE A 358 14.86 18.30 5.61
C PHE A 358 14.97 17.95 7.10
N GLY A 359 15.15 16.66 7.42
CA GLY A 359 15.51 16.21 8.76
C GLY A 359 14.37 15.80 9.69
N LEU A 360 13.10 15.89 9.28
CA LEU A 360 11.98 15.34 10.07
C LEU A 360 11.86 13.83 10.00
N PHE A 361 12.05 13.26 8.81
CA PHE A 361 11.87 11.83 8.56
C PHE A 361 13.14 11.23 7.98
N VAL A 362 13.35 9.95 8.22
CA VAL A 362 14.45 9.16 7.65
C VAL A 362 13.88 7.97 6.90
N SER A 363 14.59 7.51 5.86
CA SER A 363 14.22 6.27 5.18
C SER A 363 14.59 5.05 6.05
N THR A 364 13.70 4.07 6.10
CA THR A 364 13.96 2.78 6.76
C THR A 364 15.09 2.02 6.06
N VAL A 365 15.86 1.24 6.82
CA VAL A 365 16.96 0.42 6.28
C VAL A 365 16.42 -0.93 5.81
N GLY A 366 16.41 -1.15 4.49
CA GLY A 366 16.02 -2.40 3.85
C GLY A 366 15.57 -2.25 2.39
N ASP A 367 15.02 -3.31 1.80
CA ASP A 367 14.67 -3.38 0.37
C ASP A 367 13.49 -2.47 -0.05
N GLU A 368 12.57 -2.18 0.87
CA GLU A 368 11.37 -1.37 0.62
C GLU A 368 11.53 -0.01 1.31
N ARG A 369 11.53 1.09 0.54
CA ARG A 369 11.69 2.44 1.07
C ARG A 369 10.38 2.90 1.72
N SER A 370 10.39 2.99 3.04
CA SER A 370 9.35 3.64 3.84
C SER A 370 10.00 4.68 4.76
N TYR A 371 9.19 5.52 5.40
CA TYR A 371 9.71 6.60 6.24
C TYR A 371 9.37 6.41 7.71
N TRP A 372 10.36 6.70 8.55
CA TRP A 372 10.27 6.74 9.99
C TRP A 372 10.61 8.13 10.51
N ILE A 373 10.21 8.43 11.75
CA ILE A 373 10.54 9.68 12.41
C ILE A 373 12.05 9.75 12.65
N ASN A 374 12.66 10.89 12.32
CA ASN A 374 14.05 11.14 12.66
C ASN A 374 14.17 11.44 14.15
N ALA A 375 14.83 10.54 14.88
CA ALA A 375 15.16 10.76 16.29
C ALA A 375 16.00 12.03 16.48
N SER A 376 16.74 12.46 15.45
CA SER A 376 17.59 13.67 15.44
C SER A 376 16.95 14.95 14.90
N SER A 377 15.63 14.98 14.78
CA SER A 377 14.90 16.15 14.30
C SER A 377 15.06 17.39 15.20
N ASP A 378 15.14 17.20 16.51
CA ASP A 378 15.35 18.25 17.52
C ASP A 378 16.67 19.01 17.32
N LEU A 379 17.73 18.29 16.97
CA LEU A 379 19.05 18.86 16.77
C LEU A 379 19.20 19.52 15.40
N LEU A 380 18.51 19.00 14.38
CA LEU A 380 18.59 19.50 13.01
C LEU A 380 17.74 20.76 12.77
N LEU A 381 16.55 20.83 13.37
CA LEU A 381 15.59 21.91 13.16
C LEU A 381 15.41 22.81 14.40
N GLY A 382 15.90 22.38 15.57
CA GLY A 382 15.70 23.09 16.84
C GLY A 382 14.61 22.45 17.71
N GLU A 383 14.78 22.56 19.03
CA GLU A 383 14.03 21.83 20.06
C GLU A 383 12.51 22.11 20.06
N GLU A 384 12.08 23.33 19.72
CA GLU A 384 10.64 23.64 19.64
C GLU A 384 10.11 23.56 18.20
N GLU A 385 10.92 23.97 17.23
CA GLU A 385 10.50 24.09 15.83
C GLU A 385 10.21 22.71 15.20
N HIS A 386 11.01 21.69 15.51
CA HIS A 386 10.78 20.35 14.95
C HIS A 386 9.43 19.76 15.38
N LEU A 387 8.96 20.01 16.61
CA LEU A 387 7.67 19.52 17.09
C LEU A 387 6.52 20.22 16.36
N ALA A 388 6.62 21.53 16.14
CA ALA A 388 5.63 22.27 15.34
C ALA A 388 5.53 21.72 13.91
N TYR A 389 6.66 21.34 13.32
CA TYR A 389 6.67 20.66 12.03
C TYR A 389 6.04 19.25 12.07
N PHE A 390 6.19 18.49 13.16
CA PHE A 390 5.44 17.23 13.34
C PHE A 390 3.94 17.45 13.52
N GLU A 391 3.51 18.51 14.21
CA GLU A 391 2.10 18.89 14.26
C GLU A 391 1.58 19.23 12.85
N PHE A 392 2.33 20.01 12.08
CA PHE A 392 2.01 20.33 10.69
C PHE A 392 1.90 19.07 9.84
N ALA A 393 2.88 18.15 9.93
CA ALA A 393 2.85 16.86 9.24
C ALA A 393 1.60 16.03 9.63
N GLY A 394 1.25 16.02 10.93
CA GLY A 394 0.04 15.36 11.44
C GLY A 394 -1.23 15.94 10.84
N ARG A 395 -1.36 17.28 10.79
CA ARG A 395 -2.49 17.98 10.16
C ARG A 395 -2.58 17.68 8.67
N LEU A 396 -1.46 17.66 7.95
CA LEU A 396 -1.43 17.35 6.52
C LEU A 396 -1.89 15.93 6.23
N VAL A 397 -1.37 14.94 6.98
CA VAL A 397 -1.79 13.54 6.82
C VAL A 397 -3.26 13.38 7.18
N GLY A 398 -3.72 14.02 8.26
CA GLY A 398 -5.13 14.05 8.63
C GLY A 398 -5.99 14.68 7.55
N LYS A 399 -5.54 15.77 6.94
CA LYS A 399 -6.23 16.46 5.85
C LYS A 399 -6.32 15.60 4.60
N ALA A 400 -5.22 14.92 4.25
CA ALA A 400 -5.18 14.00 3.12
C ALA A 400 -6.19 12.85 3.33
N ILE A 401 -6.27 12.27 4.53
CA ILE A 401 -7.26 11.24 4.85
C ILE A 401 -8.69 11.81 4.83
N LEU A 402 -8.91 12.98 5.45
CA LEU A 402 -10.22 13.65 5.52
C LEU A 402 -10.83 13.88 4.13
N GLU A 403 -10.02 14.35 3.18
CA GLU A 403 -10.46 14.62 1.81
C GLU A 403 -10.15 13.49 0.83
N GLU A 404 -9.73 12.35 1.35
CA GLU A 404 -9.39 11.14 0.62
C GLU A 404 -8.38 11.34 -0.54
N HIS A 405 -7.41 12.22 -0.32
CA HIS A 405 -6.23 12.40 -1.14
C HIS A 405 -5.19 11.32 -0.85
N LEU A 406 -4.61 10.76 -1.90
CA LEU A 406 -3.62 9.70 -1.78
C LEU A 406 -2.22 10.28 -1.56
N MET A 407 -1.48 9.68 -0.64
CA MET A 407 -0.11 10.04 -0.34
C MET A 407 0.86 9.26 -1.23
N PRO A 408 1.86 9.91 -1.84
CA PRO A 408 2.90 9.20 -2.59
C PRO A 408 3.92 8.49 -1.67
N VAL A 409 3.91 8.82 -0.38
CA VAL A 409 4.89 8.38 0.63
C VAL A 409 4.35 7.24 1.50
N HIS A 410 5.18 6.22 1.73
CA HIS A 410 4.86 5.09 2.62
C HIS A 410 5.44 5.30 4.02
N LEU A 411 4.62 5.14 5.05
CA LEU A 411 5.08 5.15 6.44
C LEU A 411 5.55 3.77 6.88
N ALA A 412 6.58 3.71 7.71
CA ALA A 412 7.07 2.45 8.26
C ALA A 412 5.98 1.72 9.07
N LEU A 413 6.00 0.38 9.05
CA LEU A 413 4.97 -0.44 9.71
C LEU A 413 4.78 -0.12 11.20
N PRO A 414 5.83 0.10 12.03
CA PRO A 414 5.66 0.54 13.41
C PRO A 414 4.92 1.87 13.52
N PHE A 415 5.04 2.77 12.54
CA PHE A 415 4.37 4.07 12.53
C PHE A 415 2.87 3.92 12.32
N LEU A 416 2.47 3.10 11.35
CA LEU A 416 1.07 2.75 11.11
C LEU A 416 0.45 2.07 12.34
N LYS A 417 1.19 1.19 13.02
CA LYS A 417 0.75 0.59 14.29
C LYS A 417 0.59 1.60 15.41
N HIS A 418 1.47 2.59 15.49
CA HIS A 418 1.29 3.73 16.38
C HIS A 418 0.05 4.52 16.01
N ILE A 419 -0.20 4.89 14.76
CA ILE A 419 -1.44 5.61 14.37
C ILE A 419 -2.71 4.87 14.83
N LEU A 420 -2.70 3.53 14.82
CA LEU A 420 -3.88 2.72 15.19
C LEU A 420 -3.94 2.27 16.66
N GLY A 421 -2.85 2.39 17.41
CA GLY A 421 -2.76 1.73 18.73
C GLY A 421 -2.88 0.21 18.65
N VAL A 422 -2.16 -0.36 17.70
CA VAL A 422 -1.98 -1.81 17.56
C VAL A 422 -0.66 -2.20 18.23
N PRO A 423 -0.57 -3.35 18.90
CA PRO A 423 0.68 -3.76 19.55
C PRO A 423 1.83 -3.94 18.55
N ILE A 424 2.97 -3.37 18.91
CA ILE A 424 4.25 -3.51 18.24
C ILE A 424 5.04 -4.59 18.97
N SER A 425 5.55 -5.55 18.22
CA SER A 425 6.33 -6.68 18.73
C SER A 425 7.78 -6.55 18.29
N PHE A 426 8.69 -7.26 18.95
CA PHE A 426 10.11 -7.26 18.59
C PHE A 426 10.37 -7.57 17.10
N SER A 427 9.55 -8.44 16.51
CA SER A 427 9.66 -8.77 15.08
C SER A 427 9.32 -7.61 14.14
N ASP A 428 8.69 -6.56 14.63
CA ASP A 428 8.37 -5.39 13.82
C ASP A 428 9.59 -4.47 13.61
N LEU A 429 10.66 -4.64 14.39
CA LEU A 429 11.91 -3.88 14.24
C LEU A 429 12.55 -4.06 12.85
N GLN A 430 12.35 -5.21 12.21
CA GLN A 430 12.83 -5.47 10.83
C GLN A 430 12.19 -4.58 9.75
N PHE A 431 11.07 -3.93 10.07
CA PHE A 431 10.41 -2.96 9.18
C PHE A 431 10.85 -1.52 9.46
N LEU A 432 11.71 -1.32 10.44
CA LEU A 432 12.37 -0.05 10.74
C LEU A 432 13.83 -0.12 10.27
N ASP A 433 14.53 -1.19 10.68
CA ASP A 433 15.92 -1.43 10.34
C ASP A 433 16.25 -2.94 10.37
N ASP A 434 16.62 -3.49 9.22
CA ASP A 434 17.03 -4.90 9.10
C ASP A 434 18.33 -5.21 9.86
N GLU A 435 19.28 -4.28 9.88
CA GLU A 435 20.60 -4.49 10.49
C GLU A 435 20.47 -4.57 12.01
N ILE A 436 19.74 -3.62 12.62
CA ILE A 436 19.45 -3.61 14.05
C ILE A 436 18.68 -4.88 14.43
N TYR A 437 17.65 -5.25 13.67
CA TYR A 437 16.89 -6.47 13.93
C TYR A 437 17.76 -7.73 13.86
N ASN A 438 18.60 -7.86 12.84
CA ASN A 438 19.48 -9.02 12.68
C ASN A 438 20.56 -9.08 13.76
N SER A 439 21.17 -7.95 14.12
CA SER A 439 22.12 -7.82 15.23
C SER A 439 21.48 -8.27 16.54
N ALA A 440 20.29 -7.75 16.84
CA ALA A 440 19.57 -8.10 18.06
C ALA A 440 19.14 -9.60 18.08
N LEU A 441 18.84 -10.19 16.92
CA LEU A 441 18.64 -11.64 16.80
C LEU A 441 19.93 -12.45 17.02
N MET A 442 21.10 -11.94 16.64
CA MET A 442 22.39 -12.58 16.91
C MET A 442 22.68 -12.56 18.41
N VAL A 443 22.51 -11.41 19.06
CA VAL A 443 22.63 -11.23 20.52
C VAL A 443 21.69 -12.19 21.27
N LYS A 444 20.47 -12.41 20.77
CA LYS A 444 19.54 -13.37 21.35
C LYS A 444 20.05 -14.83 21.27
N LYS A 445 20.76 -15.19 20.21
CA LYS A 445 21.14 -16.58 19.88
C LYS A 445 22.51 -16.97 20.41
N ILE A 446 23.45 -16.02 20.52
CA ILE A 446 24.80 -16.32 20.96
C ILE A 446 24.81 -16.79 22.41
N ASP A 447 25.60 -17.81 22.69
CA ASP A 447 25.72 -18.40 24.02
C ASP A 447 26.64 -17.56 24.90
N ASP A 448 27.79 -17.16 24.37
CA ASP A 448 28.77 -16.30 25.05
C ASP A 448 28.69 -14.87 24.49
N ILE A 449 28.17 -13.95 25.29
CA ILE A 449 27.91 -12.56 24.92
C ILE A 449 29.02 -11.61 25.37
N GLU A 450 29.83 -12.02 26.35
CA GLU A 450 30.87 -11.18 26.96
C GLU A 450 31.87 -10.64 25.93
N PRO A 451 32.30 -11.39 24.90
CA PRO A 451 33.23 -10.88 23.88
C PRO A 451 32.67 -9.73 23.02
N LEU A 452 31.35 -9.51 23.03
CA LEU A 452 30.75 -8.38 22.32
C LEU A 452 30.90 -7.05 23.09
N CYS A 453 31.28 -7.11 24.38
CA CYS A 453 31.45 -5.95 25.26
C CYS A 453 30.30 -4.95 25.18
N LEU A 454 29.06 -5.47 25.12
CA LEU A 454 27.86 -4.65 25.08
C LEU A 454 27.53 -4.15 26.48
N ASP A 455 27.03 -2.94 26.56
CA ASP A 455 26.42 -2.34 27.74
C ASP A 455 24.96 -1.95 27.42
N PHE A 456 24.25 -1.34 28.37
CA PHE A 456 22.87 -0.88 28.14
C PHE A 456 22.85 0.51 27.48
N THR A 457 23.54 0.65 26.34
CA THR A 457 23.52 1.86 25.53
C THR A 457 23.12 1.57 24.08
N ALA A 458 22.75 2.62 23.35
CA ALA A 458 22.56 2.59 21.91
C ALA A 458 23.30 3.77 21.26
N THR A 459 23.75 3.57 20.02
CA THR A 459 24.38 4.63 19.24
C THR A 459 23.34 5.31 18.35
N ARG A 460 23.21 6.62 18.46
CA ARG A 460 22.44 7.49 17.55
C ARG A 460 23.41 8.28 16.69
N ILE A 461 23.08 8.51 15.43
CA ILE A 461 23.88 9.39 14.56
C ILE A 461 23.27 10.80 14.58
N VAL A 462 24.10 11.76 14.93
CA VAL A 462 23.77 13.20 14.98
C VAL A 462 24.83 13.94 14.17
N ASP A 463 24.43 14.65 13.12
CA ASP A 463 25.33 15.36 12.20
C ASP A 463 26.51 14.50 11.69
N GLY A 464 26.22 13.22 11.41
CA GLY A 464 27.21 12.25 10.96
C GLY A 464 28.18 11.77 12.06
N LYS A 465 27.97 12.15 13.32
CA LYS A 465 28.76 11.70 14.47
C LYS A 465 27.98 10.71 15.33
N PRO A 466 28.62 9.65 15.83
CA PRO A 466 28.00 8.74 16.78
C PRO A 466 27.89 9.39 18.16
N GLU A 467 26.69 9.37 18.72
CA GLU A 467 26.39 9.73 20.10
C GLU A 467 25.87 8.48 20.84
N ILE A 468 26.29 8.33 22.10
CA ILE A 468 25.90 7.21 22.96
C ILE A 468 24.73 7.66 23.84
N VAL A 469 23.64 6.90 23.81
CA VAL A 469 22.45 7.13 24.62
C VAL A 469 22.25 5.94 25.55
N GLU A 470 22.07 6.20 26.85
CA GLU A 470 21.77 5.14 27.80
C GLU A 470 20.33 4.63 27.61
N LEU A 471 20.15 3.31 27.47
CA LEU A 471 18.86 2.66 27.31
C LEU A 471 18.08 2.54 28.64
N VAL A 472 18.81 2.57 29.75
CA VAL A 472 18.31 2.58 31.12
C VAL A 472 19.23 3.49 31.95
N GLU A 473 18.75 3.98 33.08
CA GLU A 473 19.55 4.82 33.98
C GLU A 473 20.87 4.14 34.40
N GLY A 474 22.00 4.79 34.14
CA GLY A 474 23.34 4.26 34.42
C GLY A 474 23.76 3.12 33.49
N GLY A 475 23.10 2.98 32.34
CA GLY A 475 23.24 1.87 31.40
C GLY A 475 24.65 1.63 30.88
N ALA A 476 25.48 2.68 30.77
CA ALA A 476 26.89 2.56 30.36
C ALA A 476 27.75 1.78 31.36
N ASN A 477 27.28 1.60 32.60
CA ASN A 477 27.99 0.85 33.64
C ASN A 477 27.39 -0.55 33.88
N ILE A 478 26.49 -1.00 33.00
CA ILE A 478 25.81 -2.29 33.11
C ILE A 478 26.21 -3.16 31.92
N ASP A 479 27.12 -4.09 32.13
CA ASP A 479 27.51 -5.06 31.10
C ASP A 479 26.33 -5.97 30.73
N VAL A 480 26.20 -6.28 29.45
CA VAL A 480 25.21 -7.25 28.98
C VAL A 480 25.76 -8.66 29.20
N THR A 481 25.10 -9.41 30.08
CA THR A 481 25.40 -10.81 30.40
C THR A 481 24.32 -11.73 29.85
N ARG A 482 24.55 -13.05 29.90
CA ARG A 482 23.55 -14.04 29.49
C ARG A 482 22.25 -13.92 30.30
N GLU A 483 22.34 -13.55 31.57
CA GLU A 483 21.22 -13.43 32.50
C GLU A 483 20.36 -12.20 32.18
N ASN A 484 21.00 -11.07 31.85
CA ASN A 484 20.30 -9.80 31.62
C ASN A 484 20.02 -9.50 30.12
N ARG A 485 20.51 -10.32 29.18
CA ARG A 485 20.36 -10.11 27.72
C ARG A 485 18.93 -9.82 27.26
N SER A 486 17.93 -10.45 27.87
CA SER A 486 16.52 -10.22 27.50
C SER A 486 16.06 -8.82 27.90
N ARG A 487 16.57 -8.29 29.02
CA ARG A 487 16.30 -6.91 29.47
C ARG A 487 16.98 -5.91 28.54
N TYR A 488 18.21 -6.19 28.10
CA TYR A 488 18.91 -5.38 27.11
C TYR A 488 18.13 -5.31 25.78
N LEU A 489 17.76 -6.47 25.23
CA LEU A 489 17.01 -6.54 23.96
C LEU A 489 15.65 -5.84 24.04
N ASP A 490 14.98 -5.93 25.19
CA ASP A 490 13.71 -5.22 25.42
C ASP A 490 13.90 -3.71 25.51
N ALA A 491 14.93 -3.24 26.22
CA ALA A 491 15.26 -1.82 26.31
C ALA A 491 15.66 -1.23 24.95
N LEU A 492 16.52 -1.93 24.21
CA LEU A 492 16.92 -1.58 22.84
C LEU A 492 15.71 -1.48 21.91
N PHE A 493 14.81 -2.47 21.96
CA PHE A 493 13.58 -2.45 21.19
C PHE A 493 12.69 -1.25 21.54
N LYS A 494 12.42 -1.02 22.83
CA LYS A 494 11.57 0.09 23.31
C LYS A 494 12.14 1.46 22.91
N TYR A 495 13.46 1.61 22.95
CA TYR A 495 14.15 2.81 22.51
C TYR A 495 13.92 3.09 21.01
N HIS A 496 14.15 2.11 20.14
CA HIS A 496 14.01 2.31 18.69
C HIS A 496 12.56 2.50 18.23
N VAL A 497 11.58 1.86 18.87
CA VAL A 497 10.19 1.93 18.41
C VAL A 497 9.37 3.05 19.06
N LEU A 498 9.79 3.61 20.20
CA LEU A 498 9.12 4.75 20.82
C LEU A 498 10.06 5.73 21.51
N GLY A 499 10.97 5.23 22.37
CA GLY A 499 11.72 6.09 23.28
C GLY A 499 12.51 7.22 22.59
N SER A 500 13.11 6.92 21.44
CA SER A 500 13.88 7.89 20.64
C SER A 500 13.04 8.91 19.86
N VAL A 501 11.71 8.74 19.79
CA VAL A 501 10.81 9.54 18.93
C VAL A 501 9.50 9.93 19.62
N SER A 502 9.44 9.83 20.95
CA SER A 502 8.19 9.94 21.72
C SER A 502 7.48 11.29 21.51
N ASP A 503 8.23 12.39 21.60
CA ASP A 503 7.65 13.74 21.58
C ASP A 503 7.24 14.15 20.16
N GLN A 504 8.04 13.76 19.16
CA GLN A 504 7.71 13.89 17.75
C GLN A 504 6.43 13.12 17.41
N LEU A 505 6.34 11.85 17.83
CA LEU A 505 5.18 11.01 17.60
C LEU A 505 3.94 11.55 18.31
N LEU A 506 4.09 12.07 19.52
CA LEU A 506 3.01 12.69 20.29
C LEU A 506 2.43 13.90 19.56
N SER A 507 3.28 14.78 19.06
CA SER A 507 2.92 15.99 18.31
C SER A 507 2.19 15.63 17.02
N PHE A 508 2.77 14.69 16.25
CA PHE A 508 2.16 14.18 15.02
C PHE A 508 0.78 13.55 15.25
N LEU A 509 0.66 12.63 16.22
CA LEU A 509 -0.59 11.92 16.47
C LEU A 509 -1.68 12.83 17.01
N THR A 510 -1.33 13.77 17.89
CA THR A 510 -2.31 14.72 18.44
C THR A 510 -2.89 15.58 17.31
N ALA A 511 -2.03 16.13 16.46
CA ALA A 511 -2.44 16.96 15.34
C ALA A 511 -3.19 16.18 14.25
N LEU A 512 -2.83 14.91 14.00
CA LEU A 512 -3.58 14.01 13.13
C LEU A 512 -5.02 13.81 13.64
N TYR A 513 -5.18 13.54 14.93
CA TYR A 513 -6.48 13.25 15.53
C TYR A 513 -7.39 14.46 15.70
N ASP A 514 -6.83 15.68 15.71
CA ASP A 514 -7.60 16.92 15.64
C ASP A 514 -8.37 17.04 14.31
N VAL A 515 -7.76 16.57 13.21
CA VAL A 515 -8.37 16.56 11.89
C VAL A 515 -9.32 15.37 11.72
N VAL A 516 -8.81 14.14 11.94
CA VAL A 516 -9.56 12.88 11.77
C VAL A 516 -9.62 12.13 13.10
N PRO A 517 -10.82 11.98 13.70
CA PRO A 517 -10.96 11.28 14.98
C PRO A 517 -10.31 9.89 15.00
N GLU A 518 -9.52 9.60 16.05
CA GLU A 518 -8.76 8.34 16.18
C GLU A 518 -9.64 7.08 16.02
N GLY A 519 -10.88 7.12 16.51
CA GLY A 519 -11.81 6.00 16.42
C GLY A 519 -12.11 5.57 14.98
N LEU A 520 -12.16 6.52 14.03
CA LEU A 520 -12.45 6.22 12.62
C LEU A 520 -11.28 5.49 11.97
N LEU A 521 -10.04 5.89 12.30
CA LEU A 521 -8.83 5.24 11.81
C LEU A 521 -8.70 3.81 12.35
N LYS A 522 -9.05 3.61 13.63
CA LYS A 522 -9.01 2.30 14.33
C LYS A 522 -9.97 1.24 13.79
N LEU A 523 -10.80 1.56 12.79
CA LEU A 523 -11.60 0.61 12.03
C LEU A 523 -10.73 -0.36 11.19
N PHE A 524 -9.63 0.17 10.68
CA PHE A 524 -8.72 -0.52 9.78
C PHE A 524 -7.63 -1.24 10.57
N ASP A 525 -7.11 -2.33 10.01
CA ASP A 525 -5.76 -2.77 10.43
C ASP A 525 -4.67 -1.95 9.74
N TYR A 526 -3.43 -2.11 10.20
CA TYR A 526 -2.32 -1.27 9.75
C TYR A 526 -1.99 -1.43 8.26
N GLN A 527 -2.41 -2.50 7.59
CA GLN A 527 -2.23 -2.68 6.14
C GLN A 527 -3.40 -2.09 5.36
N GLU A 528 -4.61 -2.17 5.90
CA GLU A 528 -5.78 -1.47 5.35
C GLU A 528 -5.63 0.05 5.43
N LEU A 529 -5.09 0.57 6.54
CA LEU A 529 -4.79 1.99 6.69
C LEU A 529 -3.79 2.46 5.63
N GLU A 530 -2.72 1.69 5.39
CA GLU A 530 -1.76 2.01 4.34
C GLU A 530 -2.42 2.01 2.95
N LEU A 531 -3.24 1.00 2.65
CA LEU A 531 -3.98 0.93 1.39
C LEU A 531 -4.98 2.08 1.23
N LEU A 532 -5.60 2.55 2.32
CA LEU A 532 -6.47 3.73 2.34
C LEU A 532 -5.67 5.01 2.02
N MET A 533 -4.51 5.19 2.65
CA MET A 533 -3.69 6.40 2.53
C MET A 533 -2.93 6.46 1.20
N CYS A 534 -2.41 5.35 0.71
CA CYS A 534 -1.47 5.31 -0.42
C CYS A 534 -2.09 4.74 -1.70
N GLY A 535 -3.25 4.10 -1.62
CA GLY A 535 -3.87 3.42 -2.75
C GLY A 535 -3.19 2.10 -3.11
N VAL A 536 -3.59 1.51 -4.24
CA VAL A 536 -3.01 0.24 -4.70
C VAL A 536 -1.57 0.44 -5.21
N PRO A 537 -0.67 -0.53 -4.97
CA PRO A 537 0.75 -0.37 -5.28
C PRO A 537 1.10 -0.53 -6.77
N SER A 538 0.21 -1.11 -7.58
CA SER A 538 0.43 -1.36 -9.01
C SER A 538 -0.76 -0.91 -9.85
N ILE A 539 -0.48 -0.31 -11.02
CA ILE A 539 -1.50 0.10 -11.97
C ILE A 539 -1.97 -1.09 -12.80
N ASP A 540 -3.25 -1.43 -12.66
CA ASP A 540 -3.95 -2.42 -13.48
C ASP A 540 -4.51 -1.73 -14.73
N VAL A 541 -3.88 -1.98 -15.88
CA VAL A 541 -4.25 -1.34 -17.16
C VAL A 541 -5.63 -1.78 -17.64
N GLU A 542 -6.06 -3.01 -17.32
CA GLU A 542 -7.39 -3.49 -17.68
C GLU A 542 -8.47 -2.74 -16.89
N ASP A 543 -8.22 -2.53 -15.59
CA ASP A 543 -9.08 -1.71 -14.73
C ASP A 543 -9.12 -0.24 -15.20
N TRP A 544 -7.98 0.31 -15.62
CA TRP A 544 -7.90 1.65 -16.19
C TRP A 544 -8.75 1.76 -17.45
N LYS A 545 -8.55 0.86 -18.40
CA LYS A 545 -9.27 0.81 -19.68
C LYS A 545 -10.77 0.64 -19.49
N LYS A 546 -11.20 -0.25 -18.59
CA LYS A 546 -12.61 -0.50 -18.26
C LYS A 546 -13.33 0.73 -17.72
N HIS A 547 -12.61 1.59 -16.99
CA HIS A 547 -13.18 2.76 -16.32
C HIS A 547 -12.71 4.08 -16.95
N THR A 548 -12.40 4.06 -18.26
CA THR A 548 -12.08 5.26 -19.04
C THR A 548 -13.26 5.67 -19.92
N ASP A 549 -13.65 6.94 -19.85
CA ASP A 549 -14.66 7.51 -20.75
C ASP A 549 -13.98 8.19 -21.95
N PHE A 550 -14.54 8.05 -23.16
CA PHE A 550 -14.02 8.69 -24.37
C PHE A 550 -14.99 9.77 -24.88
N LYS A 551 -14.47 10.96 -25.17
CA LYS A 551 -15.21 12.06 -25.80
C LYS A 551 -14.67 12.28 -27.22
N PHE A 552 -15.52 12.07 -28.21
CA PHE A 552 -15.17 12.19 -29.63
C PHE A 552 -15.41 13.60 -30.15
N PHE A 553 -14.74 13.96 -31.24
CA PHE A 553 -14.87 15.27 -31.85
C PHE A 553 -16.27 15.52 -32.43
N THR A 554 -16.94 14.48 -32.93
CA THR A 554 -18.32 14.56 -33.41
C THR A 554 -19.26 13.85 -32.43
N HIS A 555 -20.22 14.59 -31.86
CA HIS A 555 -21.06 14.16 -30.73
C HIS A 555 -21.91 12.88 -30.93
N ASN A 556 -22.04 12.37 -32.16
CA ASN A 556 -22.95 11.24 -32.43
C ASN A 556 -22.24 9.91 -32.73
N PHE A 557 -21.05 9.91 -33.34
CA PHE A 557 -20.31 8.69 -33.70
C PHE A 557 -18.80 8.93 -33.80
N PRO A 558 -17.96 8.00 -33.32
CA PRO A 558 -16.51 8.08 -33.48
C PRO A 558 -16.10 7.80 -34.93
N THR A 559 -15.08 8.49 -35.41
CA THR A 559 -14.43 8.20 -36.69
C THR A 559 -13.55 6.95 -36.58
N GLU A 560 -13.27 6.28 -37.71
CA GLU A 560 -12.36 5.13 -37.74
C GLU A 560 -10.96 5.50 -37.23
N LEU A 561 -10.50 6.73 -37.49
CA LEU A 561 -9.21 7.21 -37.02
C LEU A 561 -9.20 7.39 -35.50
N GLU A 562 -10.25 7.96 -34.90
CA GLU A 562 -10.37 8.06 -33.44
C GLU A 562 -10.39 6.67 -32.80
N LEU A 563 -11.12 5.70 -33.36
CA LEU A 563 -11.12 4.32 -32.87
C LEU A 563 -9.72 3.69 -32.91
N ASN A 564 -8.98 3.91 -34.00
CA ASN A 564 -7.59 3.45 -34.11
C ASN A 564 -6.70 4.11 -33.05
N ASN A 565 -6.88 5.41 -32.78
CA ASN A 565 -6.13 6.11 -31.74
C ASN A 565 -6.42 5.58 -30.34
N ILE A 566 -7.66 5.17 -30.04
CA ILE A 566 -7.99 4.50 -28.77
C ILE A 566 -7.21 3.19 -28.64
N GLU A 567 -7.21 2.35 -29.69
CA GLU A 567 -6.50 1.07 -29.68
C GLU A 567 -4.99 1.29 -29.51
N TRP A 568 -4.41 2.20 -30.29
CA TRP A 568 -2.99 2.56 -30.20
C TRP A 568 -2.60 3.11 -28.83
N PHE A 569 -3.43 3.96 -28.24
CA PHE A 569 -3.18 4.50 -26.90
C PHE A 569 -3.06 3.38 -25.87
N TRP A 570 -4.03 2.46 -25.83
CA TRP A 570 -3.98 1.37 -24.87
C TRP A 570 -2.85 0.39 -25.15
N GLU A 571 -2.55 0.06 -26.41
CA GLU A 571 -1.38 -0.77 -26.75
C GLU A 571 -0.08 -0.14 -26.22
N VAL A 572 0.08 1.18 -26.36
CA VAL A 572 1.25 1.90 -25.82
C VAL A 572 1.29 1.84 -24.29
N VAL A 573 0.16 2.06 -23.61
CA VAL A 573 0.08 2.01 -22.13
C VAL A 573 0.30 0.59 -21.58
N GLU A 574 -0.18 -0.43 -22.29
CA GLU A 574 0.05 -1.84 -21.96
C GLU A 574 1.55 -2.19 -22.07
N ASP A 575 2.26 -1.65 -23.07
CA ASP A 575 3.70 -1.84 -23.28
C ASP A 575 4.58 -1.06 -22.26
N MET A 576 4.04 -0.04 -21.59
CA MET A 576 4.76 0.75 -20.59
C MET A 576 5.12 -0.06 -19.33
N ARG A 577 6.25 0.28 -18.70
CA ARG A 577 6.58 -0.18 -17.34
C ARG A 577 5.67 0.51 -16.32
N ASN A 578 5.51 -0.07 -15.13
CA ASN A 578 4.66 0.52 -14.09
C ASN A 578 5.07 1.96 -13.72
N GLU A 579 6.37 2.25 -13.67
CA GLU A 579 6.90 3.62 -13.45
C GLU A 579 6.38 4.61 -14.49
N ASP A 580 6.37 4.21 -15.76
CA ASP A 580 5.98 5.06 -16.88
C ASP A 580 4.44 5.25 -16.89
N ARG A 581 3.68 4.22 -16.52
CA ARG A 581 2.22 4.30 -16.29
C ARG A 581 1.88 5.26 -15.16
N VAL A 582 2.65 5.25 -14.07
CA VAL A 582 2.49 6.16 -12.94
C VAL A 582 2.71 7.61 -13.37
N ARG A 583 3.72 7.88 -14.19
CA ARG A 583 3.96 9.23 -14.74
C ARG A 583 2.82 9.70 -15.64
N LEU A 584 2.32 8.84 -16.54
CA LEU A 584 1.16 9.18 -17.37
C LEU A 584 -0.09 9.46 -16.54
N LEU A 585 -0.33 8.65 -15.49
CA LEU A 585 -1.44 8.86 -14.57
C LEU A 585 -1.32 10.22 -13.86
N GLN A 586 -0.13 10.54 -13.35
CA GLN A 586 0.15 11.79 -12.66
C GLN A 586 -0.04 12.98 -13.60
N PHE A 587 0.41 12.89 -14.85
CA PHE A 587 0.18 13.92 -15.85
C PHE A 587 -1.32 14.20 -16.05
N ALA A 588 -2.13 13.15 -16.20
CA ALA A 588 -3.55 13.32 -16.52
C ALA A 588 -4.46 13.61 -15.32
N THR A 589 -4.04 13.26 -14.10
CA THR A 589 -4.89 13.31 -12.89
C THR A 589 -4.31 14.11 -11.72
N GLY A 590 -3.04 14.50 -11.80
CA GLY A 590 -2.32 15.13 -10.69
C GLY A 590 -1.92 14.17 -9.56
N THR A 591 -2.23 12.87 -9.66
CA THR A 591 -1.85 11.86 -8.66
C THR A 591 -1.11 10.69 -9.29
N SER A 592 -0.10 10.18 -8.58
CA SER A 592 0.67 8.99 -8.96
C SER A 592 0.06 7.68 -8.47
N ARG A 593 -1.08 7.75 -7.77
CA ARG A 593 -1.69 6.61 -7.06
C ARG A 593 -3.13 6.38 -7.50
N VAL A 594 -3.54 5.12 -7.46
CA VAL A 594 -4.91 4.69 -7.77
C VAL A 594 -5.62 4.32 -6.47
N PRO A 595 -6.85 4.82 -6.22
CA PRO A 595 -7.61 4.48 -5.01
C PRO A 595 -7.80 2.98 -4.86
N ALA A 596 -8.09 2.53 -3.63
CA ALA A 596 -8.26 1.11 -3.37
C ALA A 596 -9.45 0.49 -4.12
N GLN A 597 -10.46 1.30 -4.45
CA GLN A 597 -11.60 0.93 -5.28
C GLN A 597 -11.23 0.76 -6.77
N GLY A 598 -9.99 1.06 -7.18
CA GLY A 598 -9.55 1.08 -8.57
C GLY A 598 -9.88 2.38 -9.31
N PHE A 599 -9.77 2.35 -10.63
CA PHE A 599 -9.97 3.53 -11.49
C PHE A 599 -11.40 4.08 -11.46
N LYS A 600 -12.40 3.24 -11.14
CA LYS A 600 -13.77 3.72 -10.90
C LYS A 600 -13.84 4.71 -9.74
N GLY A 601 -12.95 4.58 -8.76
CA GLY A 601 -12.90 5.41 -7.55
C GLY A 601 -12.14 6.71 -7.71
N LEU A 602 -11.70 7.09 -8.92
CA LEU A 602 -11.09 8.40 -9.11
C LEU A 602 -12.08 9.52 -8.77
N ILE A 603 -11.62 10.52 -8.03
CA ILE A 603 -12.43 11.69 -7.62
C ILE A 603 -11.99 12.94 -8.36
N SER A 604 -12.70 14.05 -8.19
CA SER A 604 -12.27 15.42 -8.51
C SER A 604 -12.01 16.20 -7.22
N SER A 605 -11.76 17.53 -7.29
CA SER A 605 -11.58 18.41 -6.13
C SER A 605 -12.72 18.36 -5.13
N ASP A 606 -13.94 18.24 -5.65
CA ASP A 606 -15.17 18.31 -4.87
C ASP A 606 -15.44 17.03 -4.07
N GLY A 607 -14.55 16.03 -4.15
CA GLY A 607 -14.72 14.71 -3.54
C GLY A 607 -15.66 13.79 -4.32
N ARG A 608 -16.26 14.27 -5.42
CA ARG A 608 -17.15 13.46 -6.25
C ARG A 608 -16.35 12.62 -7.22
N VAL A 609 -16.92 11.49 -7.58
CA VAL A 609 -16.32 10.55 -8.52
C VAL A 609 -16.23 11.19 -9.90
N ARG A 610 -15.03 11.18 -10.45
CA ARG A 610 -14.74 11.56 -11.84
C ARG A 610 -13.78 10.54 -12.42
N ARG A 611 -14.28 9.74 -13.36
CA ARG A 611 -13.46 8.76 -14.08
C ARG A 611 -12.39 9.46 -14.90
N PHE A 612 -11.32 8.72 -15.15
CA PHE A 612 -10.36 9.11 -16.17
C PHE A 612 -11.08 9.20 -17.52
N ASN A 613 -10.82 10.25 -18.28
CA ASN A 613 -11.45 10.42 -19.58
C ASN A 613 -10.47 10.96 -20.62
N VAL A 614 -10.64 10.51 -21.86
CA VAL A 614 -9.86 10.94 -23.00
C VAL A 614 -10.76 11.72 -23.95
N ALA A 615 -10.43 12.98 -24.21
CA ALA A 615 -11.16 13.81 -25.16
C ALA A 615 -10.33 14.02 -26.42
N PHE A 616 -10.89 13.70 -27.59
CA PHE A 616 -10.20 13.96 -28.84
C PHE A 616 -10.19 15.45 -29.18
N ALA A 617 -9.00 16.03 -29.23
CA ALA A 617 -8.77 17.39 -29.70
C ALA A 617 -8.61 17.36 -31.22
N GLY A 618 -9.20 18.34 -31.94
CA GLY A 618 -9.29 18.35 -33.40
C GLY A 618 -7.95 18.19 -34.13
N ALA A 619 -8.00 17.82 -35.41
CA ALA A 619 -6.84 17.42 -36.24
C ALA A 619 -5.85 18.54 -36.63
N ASN A 620 -5.71 19.59 -35.81
CA ASN A 620 -4.77 20.68 -36.08
C ASN A 620 -3.33 20.18 -35.98
N GLN A 621 -2.67 20.06 -37.14
CA GLN A 621 -1.29 19.57 -37.28
C GLN A 621 -0.25 20.43 -36.54
N SER A 622 -0.61 21.65 -36.13
CA SER A 622 0.28 22.58 -35.42
C SER A 622 0.51 22.20 -33.95
N PHE A 623 -0.35 21.39 -33.33
CA PHE A 623 -0.25 21.01 -31.91
C PHE A 623 -0.58 19.52 -31.72
N LEU A 624 0.45 18.69 -31.82
CA LEU A 624 0.34 17.23 -31.66
C LEU A 624 0.59 16.74 -30.23
N PHE A 625 0.88 17.64 -29.29
CA PHE A 625 1.15 17.26 -27.90
C PHE A 625 -0.16 17.06 -27.10
N PRO A 626 -0.34 15.95 -26.36
CA PRO A 626 -1.50 15.77 -25.48
C PRO A 626 -1.55 16.80 -24.37
N LYS A 627 -2.74 17.25 -24.00
CA LYS A 627 -2.93 18.21 -22.89
C LYS A 627 -3.70 17.56 -21.76
N ALA A 628 -3.40 17.93 -20.52
CA ALA A 628 -4.12 17.40 -19.37
C ALA A 628 -4.97 18.49 -18.70
N HIS A 629 -6.13 18.08 -18.20
CA HIS A 629 -6.94 18.86 -17.27
C HIS A 629 -7.14 18.01 -16.01
N THR A 630 -6.16 18.07 -15.12
CA THR A 630 -6.03 17.21 -13.93
C THR A 630 -7.25 17.29 -13.01
N CYS A 631 -7.87 18.47 -12.90
CA CYS A 631 -9.14 18.72 -12.20
C CYS A 631 -10.28 17.77 -12.61
N PHE A 632 -10.30 17.39 -13.89
CA PHE A 632 -11.33 16.52 -14.48
C PHE A 632 -10.81 15.12 -14.81
N ASN A 633 -9.59 14.76 -14.37
CA ASN A 633 -8.92 13.52 -14.77
C ASN A 633 -8.93 13.31 -16.31
N ARG A 634 -8.78 14.41 -17.07
CA ARG A 634 -8.97 14.41 -18.52
C ARG A 634 -7.65 14.55 -19.27
N LEU A 635 -7.46 13.67 -20.26
CA LEU A 635 -6.41 13.77 -21.26
C LEU A 635 -7.02 14.19 -22.60
N ASP A 636 -6.69 15.39 -23.07
CA ASP A 636 -7.02 15.85 -24.40
C ASP A 636 -5.99 15.26 -25.38
N LEU A 637 -6.41 14.28 -26.16
CA LEU A 637 -5.57 13.51 -27.08
C LEU A 637 -5.78 14.00 -28.53
N PRO A 638 -4.73 14.51 -29.20
CA PRO A 638 -4.80 14.78 -30.62
C PRO A 638 -5.10 13.52 -31.44
N ILE A 639 -5.77 13.69 -32.58
CA ILE A 639 -6.01 12.57 -33.50
C ILE A 639 -4.75 12.35 -34.34
N TYR A 640 -4.00 11.29 -34.05
CA TYR A 640 -2.77 10.94 -34.77
C TYR A 640 -3.05 10.10 -36.02
N ASN A 641 -2.18 10.23 -37.03
CA ASN A 641 -2.27 9.46 -38.28
C ASN A 641 -1.61 8.07 -38.20
N SER A 642 -0.83 7.79 -37.16
CA SER A 642 -0.20 6.48 -36.96
C SER A 642 0.12 6.22 -35.48
N LYS A 643 0.19 4.93 -35.10
CA LYS A 643 0.61 4.48 -33.76
C LYS A 643 1.99 5.02 -33.38
N VAL A 644 2.91 5.08 -34.33
CA VAL A 644 4.30 5.54 -34.08
C VAL A 644 4.32 6.97 -33.58
N VAL A 645 3.56 7.86 -34.23
CA VAL A 645 3.47 9.27 -33.82
C VAL A 645 2.78 9.39 -32.47
N LEU A 646 1.68 8.67 -32.24
CA LEU A 646 1.02 8.64 -30.92
C LEU A 646 2.00 8.22 -29.81
N ALA A 647 2.72 7.11 -30.03
CA ALA A 647 3.66 6.56 -29.07
C ALA A 647 4.80 7.54 -28.75
N GLU A 648 5.33 8.25 -29.77
CA GLU A 648 6.33 9.29 -29.58
C GLU A 648 5.85 10.36 -28.60
N TYR A 649 4.69 10.97 -28.86
CA TYR A 649 4.15 12.03 -28.01
C TYR A 649 3.71 11.56 -26.62
N VAL A 650 3.13 10.37 -26.50
CA VAL A 650 2.76 9.81 -25.20
C VAL A 650 4.00 9.46 -24.37
N ASN A 651 5.08 8.99 -25.00
CA ASN A 651 6.35 8.74 -24.30
C ASN A 651 7.07 10.03 -23.90
N LEU A 652 6.89 11.13 -24.64
CA LEU A 652 7.42 12.44 -24.22
C LEU A 652 6.79 12.90 -22.91
N ILE A 653 5.50 12.67 -22.67
CA ILE A 653 4.85 12.97 -21.37
C ILE A 653 5.58 12.31 -20.21
N VAL A 654 5.98 11.04 -20.39
CA VAL A 654 6.69 10.27 -19.35
C VAL A 654 8.07 10.85 -19.05
N GLN A 655 8.68 11.57 -20.00
CA GLN A 655 10.00 12.19 -19.85
C GLN A 655 9.94 13.64 -19.35
N MET A 656 8.77 14.27 -19.38
CA MET A 656 8.60 15.64 -18.93
C MET A 656 8.58 15.74 -17.41
N ASP A 657 8.94 16.92 -16.91
CA ASP A 657 8.61 17.29 -15.54
C ASP A 657 7.09 17.48 -15.45
N ILE A 658 6.48 16.79 -14.48
CA ILE A 658 5.02 16.69 -14.33
C ILE A 658 4.51 17.75 -13.35
N THR A 659 5.40 18.65 -12.91
CA THR A 659 5.13 19.74 -11.99
C THR A 659 5.12 21.06 -12.76
N GLY A 660 4.34 22.04 -12.28
CA GLY A 660 4.20 23.34 -12.96
C GLY A 660 3.23 23.28 -14.15
N PHE A 661 2.04 22.70 -13.95
CA PHE A 661 0.95 22.61 -14.96
C PHE A 661 0.49 23.98 -15.54
N THR A 662 1.06 25.08 -15.07
CA THR A 662 0.69 26.48 -15.24
C THR A 662 1.75 27.32 -15.97
N ILE A 663 2.94 26.76 -16.19
CA ILE A 663 4.03 27.46 -16.90
C ILE A 663 3.81 27.24 -18.41
N GLU A 664 2.95 28.08 -19.01
CA GLU A 664 2.79 28.18 -20.48
C GLU A 664 3.99 28.84 -21.17
#